data_AF-A0A3N5S5U0-F1
#
_entry.id   AF-A0A3N5S5U0-F1
#
_cell.length_a   1.000
_cell.length_b   1.000
_cell.length_c   1.000
_cell.angle_alpha   90.00
_cell.angle_beta   90.00
_cell.angle_gamma   90.00
#
_symmetry.space_group_name_H-M   'P 1'
#
loop_
_entity.id
_entity.type
_entity.pdbx_description
1 polymer ?
#
loop_
_entity_poly.entity_id
_entity_poly.type
_entity_poly.pdbx_seq_one_letter_code
_entity_poly.pdbx_strand_id
1 'polypeptide(L)'
;PEATTEPTDTPDEVTPEPTDPAPEATAEPTGTSSEASADDEEAPTLPPTEETAPPAEELASLPDASILDEVPDDTTVVVLDAAGQSQSLATQDAADAIAENDPIWCPQGQAPTPGANGCTPSFNSFKALLTFLSGNAGYQGAGTIYIQAGVFITGGQNNFNSPDYDLSNIRDYDLTLTGGWDPATNTVDPASTSTFRVPFLIGTSTNPWGGSIIINNLTIDKSDGTSLVLYSQEDIRLSNVNITNAHNNGAGAELNAGGNVSINNSNFIRNKKAGAIIKATGSVAIADSSFSNPTSGRQQITGLDITSGSSVSLANLTVNGNREVGTNVNAAGQVVIADSFFSGTKALKGSGPSRTYWGYGLQVVTLDNIVMANVTANDNFLWGASLQADGNVTIADSKFNANTTESPRFIDDTGLLITSGADVSLTNIQANDNRLIGATIQATGDVSIDNSTFNNNHGVTRSAGTAPTFHGYGLQVITLGGISLNLVDASNNSLFGAHLEAGEDVSVSSSSFNNQTSGSMTDQTGRGLEVISAGNVFLSNVVIDHNQTFGANIQAGGNVFFNSITVTNNGSDGMVVYGNCTTVFAGDGTYSNNGQYGLSVTNAALNLSSTAVFANNGAGDVFEDAGTCVFNNTNNTGTAPTGGVNSTGSVPMPAALTANPVQGTLQQRNSFYSGTVRFIPATGIVSNHATSNRFVAITGTTSGVVQLTLFTGQYAYMYSDSGVLHIITFSLSSNSLAMD
;
A
#
# COMPACT_ATOMS: atom_id res chain seq x y z
N PRO A 1 -24.64 -51.83 29.11
CA PRO A 1 -25.34 -52.58 28.03
C PRO A 1 -25.26 -51.79 26.72
N GLU A 2 -24.43 -52.07 25.71
CA GLU A 2 -23.45 -53.10 25.31
C GLU A 2 -22.22 -52.29 24.82
N ALA A 3 -20.96 -52.44 25.25
CA ALA A 3 -20.01 -53.57 25.25
C ALA A 3 -19.60 -54.05 23.85
N THR A 4 -18.38 -53.72 23.41
CA THR A 4 -17.49 -54.48 22.49
C THR A 4 -16.14 -53.73 22.43
N THR A 5 -15.16 -54.07 23.28
CA THR A 5 -14.05 -55.03 23.10
C THR A 5 -12.95 -54.59 22.12
N GLU A 6 -11.80 -54.28 22.72
CA GLU A 6 -10.43 -54.31 22.15
C GLU A 6 -10.12 -55.60 21.37
N PRO A 7 -9.01 -55.57 20.61
CA PRO A 7 -7.90 -56.44 21.01
C PRO A 7 -6.55 -55.72 21.15
N THR A 8 -5.79 -56.21 22.12
CA THR A 8 -4.43 -55.84 22.54
C THR A 8 -3.39 -56.78 21.89
N ASP A 9 -2.18 -56.24 21.67
CA ASP A 9 -0.83 -56.87 21.66
C ASP A 9 -0.44 -57.84 20.51
N THR A 10 0.79 -57.86 19.97
CA THR A 10 2.15 -57.78 20.57
C THR A 10 3.24 -57.52 19.48
N PRO A 11 4.59 -57.46 19.75
CA PRO A 11 5.49 -56.44 19.22
C PRO A 11 6.68 -56.98 18.36
N ASP A 12 7.65 -56.10 18.12
CA ASP A 12 9.03 -56.30 17.61
C ASP A 12 9.23 -56.25 16.09
N GLU A 13 9.89 -55.19 15.61
CA GLU A 13 11.23 -55.33 15.02
C GLU A 13 11.97 -53.98 15.05
N VAL A 14 13.00 -53.93 15.89
CA VAL A 14 13.94 -52.83 16.06
C VAL A 14 14.98 -52.93 14.95
N THR A 15 15.17 -51.88 14.14
CA THR A 15 16.35 -51.75 13.27
C THR A 15 17.02 -50.40 13.57
N PRO A 16 18.34 -50.38 13.88
CA PRO A 16 19.01 -49.24 14.49
C PRO A 16 19.35 -48.12 13.50
N GLU A 17 19.26 -46.90 14.01
CA GLU A 17 19.75 -45.67 13.41
C GLU A 17 21.30 -45.63 13.47
N PRO A 18 22.01 -45.26 12.39
CA PRO A 18 23.45 -45.08 12.44
C PRO A 18 23.80 -43.78 13.17
N THR A 19 24.46 -43.94 14.31
CA THR A 19 25.12 -42.89 15.10
C THR A 19 26.55 -42.72 14.60
N ASP A 20 26.95 -41.48 14.24
CA ASP A 20 28.33 -40.97 14.40
C ASP A 20 28.41 -39.46 14.03
N PRO A 21 29.46 -38.71 14.44
CA PRO A 21 29.78 -38.31 15.81
C PRO A 21 29.78 -36.78 16.00
N ALA A 22 29.78 -36.37 17.26
CA ALA A 22 30.09 -35.01 17.71
C ALA A 22 31.54 -34.61 17.34
N PRO A 23 31.82 -33.35 16.98
CA PRO A 23 33.18 -32.84 16.98
C PRO A 23 33.56 -32.30 18.36
N GLU A 24 34.68 -32.83 18.82
CA GLU A 24 35.46 -32.55 20.02
C GLU A 24 35.76 -31.06 20.25
N ALA A 25 35.70 -30.69 21.53
CA ALA A 25 36.31 -29.49 22.07
C ALA A 25 37.84 -29.61 22.02
N THR A 26 38.51 -28.58 21.52
CA THR A 26 39.97 -28.43 21.66
C THR A 26 40.25 -27.34 22.68
N ALA A 27 40.92 -27.72 23.77
CA ALA A 27 41.41 -26.82 24.82
C ALA A 27 42.88 -26.44 24.58
N GLU A 28 43.16 -25.15 24.80
CA GLU A 28 44.36 -24.50 25.39
C GLU A 28 45.80 -24.83 24.92
N PRO A 29 46.71 -23.85 25.09
CA PRO A 29 47.55 -23.88 26.31
C PRO A 29 47.69 -22.52 27.04
N THR A 30 47.41 -22.57 28.34
CA THR A 30 48.28 -22.20 29.49
C THR A 30 49.23 -20.99 29.47
N GLY A 31 49.11 -20.19 30.54
CA GLY A 31 50.13 -19.30 31.08
C GLY A 31 49.83 -18.88 32.54
N THR A 32 50.30 -19.69 33.49
CA THR A 32 50.40 -19.57 34.98
C THR A 32 51.14 -18.28 35.40
N SER A 33 51.15 -17.70 36.61
CA SER A 33 51.00 -18.03 38.06
C SER A 33 51.02 -16.66 38.80
N SER A 34 50.44 -16.36 39.98
CA SER A 34 50.73 -16.82 41.36
C SER A 34 49.95 -15.85 42.30
N GLU A 35 48.96 -16.32 43.08
CA GLU A 35 48.95 -16.45 44.56
C GLU A 35 49.46 -15.27 45.40
N ALA A 36 48.58 -14.69 46.24
CA ALA A 36 48.71 -14.73 47.70
C ALA A 36 47.47 -14.12 48.42
N SER A 37 46.99 -14.88 49.39
CA SER A 37 45.80 -14.71 50.23
C SER A 37 46.03 -13.78 51.44
N ALA A 38 44.96 -13.26 52.04
CA ALA A 38 44.49 -13.62 53.40
C ALA A 38 43.49 -12.57 53.94
N ASP A 39 42.27 -13.03 54.21
CA ASP A 39 41.34 -12.45 55.19
C ASP A 39 41.87 -12.70 56.61
N ASP A 40 41.62 -11.75 57.52
CA ASP A 40 41.44 -12.05 58.94
C ASP A 40 40.41 -11.09 59.55
N GLU A 41 39.49 -11.69 60.29
CA GLU A 41 38.26 -11.15 60.88
C GLU A 41 38.46 -10.98 62.40
N GLU A 42 38.07 -9.84 62.99
CA GLU A 42 37.33 -9.76 64.29
C GLU A 42 37.17 -8.31 64.79
N ALA A 43 35.93 -7.81 64.74
CA ALA A 43 35.04 -7.38 65.85
C ALA A 43 35.56 -6.42 66.99
N PRO A 44 34.67 -5.87 67.87
CA PRO A 44 34.34 -4.44 67.88
C PRO A 44 34.62 -3.73 69.22
N THR A 45 34.64 -2.38 69.26
CA THR A 45 34.56 -1.61 70.52
C THR A 45 33.67 -0.35 70.41
N LEU A 46 32.95 -0.10 71.51
CA LEU A 46 31.84 0.84 71.74
C LEU A 46 32.27 2.33 71.89
N PRO A 47 31.33 3.30 71.81
CA PRO A 47 31.56 4.77 71.80
C PRO A 47 31.30 5.41 73.20
N PRO A 48 31.04 6.73 73.38
CA PRO A 48 31.55 8.00 72.79
C PRO A 48 32.03 9.01 73.88
N THR A 49 32.59 10.18 73.56
CA THR A 49 32.34 11.43 74.33
C THR A 49 32.56 12.69 73.48
N GLU A 50 31.60 13.61 73.57
CA GLU A 50 31.42 14.92 72.93
C GLU A 50 32.60 15.90 73.00
N GLU A 51 32.77 16.68 71.93
CA GLU A 51 33.01 18.13 72.04
C GLU A 51 32.23 18.88 70.94
N THR A 52 31.76 20.06 71.30
CA THR A 52 30.53 20.72 70.84
C THR A 52 30.73 21.56 69.58
N ALA A 53 29.71 21.60 68.70
CA ALA A 53 29.63 22.49 67.54
C ALA A 53 28.96 23.85 67.87
N PRO A 54 29.20 24.93 67.10
CA PRO A 54 28.26 26.03 66.89
C PRO A 54 27.34 25.78 65.68
N PRO A 55 26.20 26.51 65.55
CA PRO A 55 24.99 26.00 64.90
C PRO A 55 24.87 26.26 63.39
N ALA A 56 24.08 25.36 62.79
CA ALA A 56 23.46 25.25 61.46
C ALA A 56 23.31 26.48 60.56
N GLU A 57 23.53 26.26 59.26
CA GLU A 57 22.66 26.75 58.20
C GLU A 57 22.19 25.59 57.31
N GLU A 58 20.90 25.61 57.02
CA GLU A 58 20.11 24.63 56.27
C GLU A 58 20.36 24.81 54.78
N LEU A 59 21.09 23.88 54.14
CA LEU A 59 21.23 23.83 52.69
C LEU A 59 20.02 23.12 52.09
N ALA A 60 19.20 23.89 51.38
CA ALA A 60 18.18 23.40 50.47
C ALA A 60 18.80 22.49 49.40
N SER A 61 18.06 21.45 49.02
CA SER A 61 18.42 20.46 48.00
C SER A 61 18.66 21.11 46.63
N LEU A 62 19.83 20.82 46.04
CA LEU A 62 20.22 21.20 44.67
C LEU A 62 19.32 20.52 43.62
N PRO A 63 18.95 21.20 42.52
CA PRO A 63 18.47 20.55 41.30
C PRO A 63 19.64 19.94 40.50
N ASP A 64 19.27 18.94 39.69
CA ASP A 64 20.14 18.00 38.97
C ASP A 64 21.06 18.69 37.93
N ALA A 65 22.36 18.41 37.99
CA ALA A 65 23.42 19.05 37.20
C ALA A 65 23.78 18.29 35.91
N SER A 66 22.82 17.61 35.29
CA SER A 66 23.04 16.71 34.15
C SER A 66 23.40 17.40 32.82
N ILE A 67 23.46 18.74 32.79
CA ILE A 67 23.77 19.52 31.58
C ILE A 67 25.26 19.53 31.21
N LEU A 68 26.14 19.10 32.12
CA LEU A 68 27.60 19.15 31.97
C LEU A 68 28.24 17.84 31.50
N ASP A 69 27.47 16.74 31.42
CA ASP A 69 28.00 15.41 31.05
C ASP A 69 28.24 15.24 29.54
N GLU A 70 27.80 16.18 28.70
CA GLU A 70 28.02 16.19 27.24
C GLU A 70 29.23 17.05 26.80
N VAL A 71 29.90 17.71 27.75
CA VAL A 71 31.08 18.53 27.48
C VAL A 71 32.32 17.63 27.47
N PRO A 72 33.14 17.59 26.39
CA PRO A 72 34.38 16.82 26.38
C PRO A 72 35.28 17.18 27.56
N ASP A 73 35.93 16.17 28.16
CA ASP A 73 36.95 16.38 29.18
C ASP A 73 37.93 17.46 28.71
N ASP A 74 38.19 18.46 29.57
CA ASP A 74 39.01 19.67 29.34
C ASP A 74 38.39 20.86 28.58
N THR A 75 37.05 20.91 28.40
CA THR A 75 36.39 22.12 27.88
C THR A 75 35.86 23.02 29.00
N THR A 76 36.32 24.28 29.07
CA THR A 76 35.84 25.26 30.06
C THR A 76 34.58 25.96 29.56
N VAL A 77 33.41 25.63 30.10
CA VAL A 77 32.15 26.33 29.82
C VAL A 77 32.00 27.48 30.82
N VAL A 78 31.81 28.70 30.33
CA VAL A 78 31.61 29.89 31.15
C VAL A 78 30.34 30.59 30.68
N VAL A 79 29.33 30.69 31.55
CA VAL A 79 28.13 31.49 31.30
C VAL A 79 28.47 32.94 31.67
N LEU A 80 28.12 33.89 30.80
CA LEU A 80 28.36 35.32 31.06
C LEU A 80 27.04 36.01 31.37
N ASP A 81 27.02 36.84 32.41
CA ASP A 81 25.85 37.66 32.73
C ASP A 81 25.66 38.82 31.72
N ALA A 82 24.56 39.58 31.85
CA ALA A 82 24.26 40.74 31.00
C ALA A 82 25.33 41.87 31.06
N ALA A 83 26.27 41.80 32.01
CA ALA A 83 27.41 42.71 32.14
C ALA A 83 28.74 42.11 31.65
N GLY A 84 28.72 40.89 31.09
CA GLY A 84 29.89 40.19 30.57
C GLY A 84 30.80 39.59 31.65
N GLN A 85 30.31 39.38 32.86
CA GLN A 85 31.03 38.72 33.95
C GLN A 85 30.72 37.22 33.99
N SER A 86 31.71 36.40 34.34
CA SER A 86 31.53 34.95 34.49
C SER A 86 30.58 34.62 35.63
N GLN A 87 29.48 33.97 35.31
CA GLN A 87 28.47 33.48 36.23
C GLN A 87 28.69 31.99 36.48
N SER A 88 28.49 31.55 37.72
CA SER A 88 28.70 30.14 38.10
C SER A 88 27.60 29.28 37.46
N LEU A 89 27.99 28.19 36.78
CA LEU A 89 27.10 27.19 36.18
C LEU A 89 26.11 26.56 37.17
N ALA A 90 26.38 26.64 38.47
CA ALA A 90 25.51 26.13 39.53
C ALA A 90 24.47 27.15 40.03
N THR A 91 24.38 28.34 39.42
CA THR A 91 23.39 29.37 39.79
C THR A 91 22.13 29.24 38.96
N GLN A 92 20.96 29.51 39.55
CA GLN A 92 19.68 29.57 38.82
C GLN A 92 19.76 30.55 37.65
N ASP A 93 20.44 31.68 37.83
CA ASP A 93 20.67 32.67 36.78
C ASP A 93 21.50 32.13 35.60
N ALA A 94 22.47 31.22 35.83
CA ALA A 94 23.20 30.57 34.75
C ALA A 94 22.39 29.47 34.04
N ALA A 95 21.47 28.81 34.76
CA ALA A 95 20.50 27.91 34.17
C ALA A 95 19.44 28.67 33.33
N ASP A 96 19.02 29.85 33.81
CA ASP A 96 18.07 30.73 33.13
C ASP A 96 18.71 31.37 31.88
N ALA A 97 19.99 31.77 31.93
CA ALA A 97 20.76 32.29 30.78
C ALA A 97 20.99 31.24 29.66
N ILE A 98 20.96 29.95 29.99
CA ILE A 98 21.01 28.85 29.00
C ILE A 98 19.59 28.54 28.45
N ALA A 99 18.52 28.94 29.15
CA ALA A 99 17.12 28.58 28.88
C ALA A 99 16.25 29.74 28.33
N GLU A 100 16.86 30.83 27.87
CA GLU A 100 16.20 32.16 27.94
C GLU A 100 15.24 32.54 26.79
N ASN A 101 15.08 31.77 25.71
CA ASN A 101 14.47 32.34 24.50
C ASN A 101 13.41 31.52 23.73
N ASP A 102 12.78 30.50 24.31
CA ASP A 102 11.83 29.65 23.57
C ASP A 102 10.86 28.88 24.52
N PRO A 103 9.52 28.97 24.36
CA PRO A 103 8.78 29.47 23.20
C PRO A 103 8.19 30.88 23.32
N ILE A 104 7.85 31.49 22.17
CA ILE A 104 7.04 32.71 22.08
C ILE A 104 5.75 32.48 21.30
N TRP A 105 4.68 33.21 21.64
CA TRP A 105 3.47 33.30 20.83
C TRP A 105 3.38 34.66 20.16
N CYS A 106 2.97 34.67 18.89
CA CYS A 106 2.71 35.89 18.12
C CYS A 106 1.34 35.81 17.43
N PRO A 107 0.62 36.94 17.27
CA PRO A 107 -0.58 36.98 16.44
C PRO A 107 -0.29 36.55 15.00
N GLN A 108 -1.31 36.01 14.32
CA GLN A 108 -1.17 35.54 12.94
C GLN A 108 -0.55 36.60 12.02
N GLY A 109 0.44 36.19 11.23
CA GLY A 109 1.14 37.04 10.28
C GLY A 109 2.21 37.97 10.88
N GLN A 110 2.41 37.96 12.20
CA GLN A 110 3.48 38.71 12.84
C GLN A 110 4.80 37.95 12.85
N ALA A 111 5.90 38.68 12.63
CA ALA A 111 7.25 38.15 12.76
C ALA A 111 7.57 37.82 14.22
N PRO A 112 8.38 36.79 14.51
CA PRO A 112 8.68 36.31 15.85
C PRO A 112 9.64 37.25 16.59
N THR A 113 9.17 38.43 17.01
CA THR A 113 9.95 39.41 17.77
C THR A 113 9.48 39.45 19.22
N PRO A 114 10.24 38.89 20.18
CA PRO A 114 9.81 38.83 21.59
C PRO A 114 9.38 40.18 22.16
N GLY A 115 8.21 40.21 22.80
CA GLY A 115 7.66 41.40 23.48
C GLY A 115 7.23 42.56 22.57
N ALA A 116 7.30 42.41 21.25
CA ALA A 116 6.95 43.44 20.28
C ALA A 116 5.80 43.00 19.37
N ASN A 117 5.09 43.96 18.75
CA ASN A 117 4.04 43.72 17.75
C ASN A 117 2.92 42.75 18.19
N GLY A 118 2.64 42.70 19.50
CA GLY A 118 1.66 41.79 20.08
C GLY A 118 2.18 40.37 20.36
N CYS A 119 3.45 40.09 20.06
CA CYS A 119 4.12 38.87 20.52
C CYS A 119 4.34 38.91 22.03
N THR A 120 4.31 37.73 22.63
CA THR A 120 4.69 37.57 24.03
C THR A 120 6.20 37.79 24.23
N PRO A 121 6.66 38.07 25.45
CA PRO A 121 8.05 37.81 25.82
C PRO A 121 8.44 36.34 25.59
N SER A 122 9.75 36.06 25.63
CA SER A 122 10.28 34.70 25.66
C SER A 122 9.95 33.99 26.97
N PHE A 123 9.73 32.67 26.89
CA PHE A 123 9.58 31.80 28.04
C PHE A 123 10.59 30.66 27.98
N ASN A 124 10.76 29.92 29.08
CA ASN A 124 11.66 28.77 29.17
C ASN A 124 10.92 27.42 29.04
N SER A 125 9.60 27.43 28.81
CA SER A 125 8.78 26.24 28.67
C SER A 125 7.40 26.54 28.09
N PHE A 126 6.77 25.52 27.48
CA PHE A 126 5.36 25.61 27.09
C PHE A 126 4.46 25.88 28.30
N LYS A 127 4.74 25.28 29.46
CA LYS A 127 3.98 25.53 30.69
C LYS A 127 3.98 27.02 31.06
N ALA A 128 5.15 27.67 31.02
CA ALA A 128 5.27 29.09 31.33
C ALA A 128 4.52 29.97 30.30
N LEU A 129 4.70 29.70 29.00
CA LEU A 129 3.98 30.40 27.94
C LEU A 129 2.46 30.25 28.08
N LEU A 130 1.96 29.03 28.27
CA LEU A 130 0.52 28.76 28.38
C LEU A 130 -0.09 29.37 29.65
N THR A 131 0.64 29.35 30.77
CA THR A 131 0.24 30.06 32.00
C THR A 131 0.11 31.57 31.75
N PHE A 132 1.08 32.14 31.04
CA PHE A 132 1.05 33.57 30.69
C PHE A 132 -0.12 33.90 29.77
N LEU A 133 -0.34 33.14 28.70
CA LEU A 133 -1.46 33.36 27.78
C LEU A 133 -2.81 33.23 28.48
N SER A 134 -2.95 32.30 29.42
CA SER A 134 -4.18 32.15 30.21
C SER A 134 -4.47 33.34 31.12
N GLY A 135 -3.44 33.95 31.71
CA GLY A 135 -3.59 35.12 32.57
C GLY A 135 -3.76 36.45 31.83
N ASN A 136 -3.59 36.49 30.51
CA ASN A 136 -3.49 37.73 29.73
C ASN A 136 -4.42 37.75 28.52
N ALA A 137 -5.68 38.15 28.74
CA ALA A 137 -6.72 38.24 27.70
C ALA A 137 -6.39 39.20 26.53
N GLY A 138 -5.34 40.02 26.63
CA GLY A 138 -4.88 40.88 25.53
C GLY A 138 -4.25 40.11 24.36
N TYR A 139 -3.78 38.89 24.59
CA TYR A 139 -3.30 37.98 23.55
C TYR A 139 -4.48 37.12 23.10
N GLN A 140 -5.10 37.44 21.96
CA GLN A 140 -6.32 36.77 21.50
C GLN A 140 -6.30 36.58 19.98
N GLY A 141 -7.09 35.63 19.50
CA GLY A 141 -7.20 35.34 18.07
C GLY A 141 -6.22 34.27 17.60
N ALA A 142 -6.15 34.10 16.28
CA ALA A 142 -5.23 33.15 15.64
C ALA A 142 -3.77 33.57 15.86
N GLY A 143 -2.88 32.59 16.02
CA GLY A 143 -1.49 32.87 16.33
C GLY A 143 -0.53 31.73 16.03
N THR A 144 0.76 32.06 16.08
CA THR A 144 1.87 31.12 15.87
C THR A 144 2.73 31.07 17.12
N ILE A 145 3.00 29.86 17.60
CA ILE A 145 4.04 29.58 18.57
C ILE A 145 5.31 29.26 17.82
N TYR A 146 6.34 30.07 18.01
CA TYR A 146 7.66 29.88 17.41
C TYR A 146 8.58 29.19 18.41
N ILE A 147 9.28 28.17 17.92
CA ILE A 147 10.17 27.32 18.69
C ILE A 147 11.55 27.39 18.06
N GLN A 148 12.56 27.67 18.88
CA GLN A 148 13.94 27.81 18.47
C GLN A 148 14.46 26.49 17.86
N ALA A 149 15.31 26.61 16.84
CA ALA A 149 15.97 25.47 16.23
C ALA A 149 16.88 24.74 17.25
N GLY A 150 16.93 23.41 17.17
CA GLY A 150 17.76 22.58 18.05
C GLY A 150 16.97 21.77 19.07
N VAL A 151 17.64 21.29 20.11
CA VAL A 151 17.02 20.43 21.13
C VAL A 151 16.29 21.31 22.15
N PHE A 152 14.99 21.08 22.29
CA PHE A 152 14.16 21.72 23.31
C PHE A 152 14.28 20.95 24.62
N ILE A 153 15.08 21.48 25.55
CA ILE A 153 15.37 20.86 26.85
C ILE A 153 14.42 21.44 27.90
N THR A 154 13.23 20.83 28.08
CA THR A 154 12.38 21.13 29.24
C THR A 154 11.84 19.84 29.86
N GLY A 155 11.76 19.81 31.19
CA GLY A 155 11.46 18.62 31.98
C GLY A 155 9.96 18.28 32.14
N GLY A 156 9.11 18.55 31.15
CA GLY A 156 7.66 18.35 31.28
C GLY A 156 6.96 17.93 29.98
N GLN A 157 5.70 17.44 30.09
CA GLN A 157 4.85 17.15 28.93
C GLN A 157 4.34 18.44 28.28
N ASN A 158 4.34 18.50 26.94
CA ASN A 158 3.78 19.63 26.18
C ASN A 158 2.26 19.45 26.03
N ASN A 159 1.53 19.72 27.12
CA ASN A 159 0.09 19.48 27.22
C ASN A 159 -0.71 20.80 27.27
N PHE A 160 -1.41 21.10 26.17
CA PHE A 160 -2.27 22.27 26.01
C PHE A 160 -3.67 22.09 26.63
N ASN A 161 -3.96 20.91 27.17
CA ASN A 161 -5.25 20.56 27.76
C ASN A 161 -5.22 20.52 29.29
N SER A 162 -4.16 21.03 29.93
CA SER A 162 -4.14 21.07 31.39
C SER A 162 -5.32 21.92 31.89
N PRO A 163 -6.09 21.45 32.89
CA PRO A 163 -7.09 22.29 33.56
C PRO A 163 -6.48 23.50 34.27
N ASP A 164 -5.15 23.54 34.40
CA ASP A 164 -4.40 24.65 34.99
C ASP A 164 -4.43 25.92 34.14
N TYR A 165 -4.80 25.85 32.86
CA TYR A 165 -4.83 27.00 31.94
C TYR A 165 -6.22 27.16 31.29
N ASP A 166 -6.80 28.35 31.43
CA ASP A 166 -7.92 28.80 30.60
C ASP A 166 -7.38 29.51 29.35
N LEU A 167 -7.43 28.83 28.20
CA LEU A 167 -6.96 29.35 26.91
C LEU A 167 -8.12 29.87 26.03
N SER A 168 -9.27 30.22 26.62
CA SER A 168 -10.45 30.69 25.87
C SER A 168 -10.20 31.90 24.97
N ASN A 169 -9.16 32.69 25.23
CA ASN A 169 -8.69 33.80 24.38
C ASN A 169 -8.15 33.38 23.01
N ILE A 170 -7.62 32.16 22.89
CA ILE A 170 -6.99 31.67 21.64
C ILE A 170 -7.53 30.32 21.15
N ARG A 171 -8.19 29.53 22.02
CA ARG A 171 -8.62 28.15 21.74
C ARG A 171 -9.57 28.01 20.56
N ASP A 172 -10.39 29.02 20.31
CA ASP A 172 -11.42 29.00 19.26
C ASP A 172 -10.89 29.53 17.90
N TYR A 173 -9.57 29.73 17.77
CA TYR A 173 -8.92 30.26 16.58
C TYR A 173 -7.81 29.34 16.07
N ASP A 174 -7.31 29.57 14.86
CA ASP A 174 -6.23 28.77 14.29
C ASP A 174 -4.93 28.89 15.11
N LEU A 175 -4.32 27.74 15.38
CA LEU A 175 -3.05 27.62 16.09
C LEU A 175 -1.99 27.03 15.16
N THR A 176 -0.89 27.76 14.99
CA THR A 176 0.32 27.25 14.33
C THR A 176 1.42 27.01 15.35
N LEU A 177 2.11 25.87 15.29
CA LEU A 177 3.40 25.66 15.94
C LEU A 177 4.45 25.51 14.85
N THR A 178 5.52 26.29 14.92
CA THR A 178 6.63 26.19 13.96
C THR A 178 7.95 26.09 14.68
N GLY A 179 8.71 25.03 14.37
CA GLY A 179 10.09 24.90 14.76
C GLY A 179 11.04 25.58 13.78
N GLY A 180 12.32 25.60 14.15
CA GLY A 180 13.39 26.14 13.31
C GLY A 180 13.52 27.67 13.37
N TRP A 181 13.00 28.30 14.41
CA TRP A 181 13.16 29.74 14.63
C TRP A 181 14.59 30.07 15.09
N ASP A 182 15.17 31.13 14.54
CA ASP A 182 16.41 31.73 15.02
C ASP A 182 16.11 33.06 15.72
N PRO A 183 16.28 33.16 17.05
CA PRO A 183 16.02 34.38 17.81
C PRO A 183 17.02 35.51 17.51
N ALA A 184 18.20 35.21 16.94
CA ALA A 184 19.18 36.24 16.58
C ALA A 184 18.74 37.04 15.35
N THR A 185 18.06 36.40 14.40
CA THR A 185 17.60 37.01 13.15
C THR A 185 16.09 37.24 13.11
N ASN A 186 15.33 36.66 14.05
CA ASN A 186 13.87 36.61 14.07
C ASN A 186 13.27 35.99 12.79
N THR A 187 13.92 34.97 12.25
CA THR A 187 13.47 34.25 11.05
C THR A 187 13.29 32.76 11.31
N VAL A 188 12.42 32.10 10.54
CA VAL A 188 12.29 30.63 10.54
C VAL A 188 13.11 30.09 9.38
N ASP A 189 14.05 29.19 9.68
CA ASP A 189 14.74 28.40 8.66
C ASP A 189 13.98 27.08 8.44
N PRO A 190 13.36 26.88 7.27
CA PRO A 190 12.60 25.66 6.96
C PRO A 190 13.48 24.40 6.88
N ALA A 191 14.80 24.53 6.78
CA ALA A 191 15.72 23.39 6.81
C ALA A 191 16.08 22.96 8.24
N SER A 192 15.80 23.79 9.23
CA SER A 192 16.08 23.52 10.64
C SER A 192 14.81 23.08 11.37
N THR A 193 14.94 22.13 12.30
CA THR A 193 13.82 21.65 13.11
C THR A 193 14.06 21.90 14.60
N SER A 194 12.96 21.99 15.33
CA SER A 194 12.98 21.95 16.80
C SER A 194 12.73 20.51 17.27
N THR A 195 13.60 19.99 18.12
CA THR A 195 13.64 18.58 18.53
C THR A 195 13.15 18.39 19.96
N PHE A 196 12.23 17.46 20.16
CA PHE A 196 11.62 17.13 21.45
C PHE A 196 11.81 15.67 21.81
N ARG A 197 11.83 15.37 23.11
CA ARG A 197 11.83 14.00 23.66
C ARG A 197 10.58 13.67 24.46
N VAL A 198 9.62 14.58 24.48
CA VAL A 198 8.37 14.47 25.23
C VAL A 198 7.18 14.55 24.28
N PRO A 199 6.05 13.89 24.60
CA PRO A 199 4.83 14.00 23.81
C PRO A 199 4.26 15.42 23.72
N PHE A 200 3.56 15.69 22.61
CA PHE A 200 2.70 16.85 22.39
C PHE A 200 1.23 16.45 22.40
N LEU A 201 0.42 17.21 23.14
CA LEU A 201 -1.01 17.00 23.25
C LEU A 201 -1.76 18.34 23.13
N ILE A 202 -2.61 18.46 22.10
CA ILE A 202 -3.46 19.64 21.83
C ILE A 202 -4.91 19.18 21.59
N GLY A 203 -5.84 19.66 22.41
CA GLY A 203 -7.25 19.27 22.39
C GLY A 203 -7.50 17.85 22.92
N THR A 204 -8.75 17.54 23.27
CA THR A 204 -9.19 16.18 23.61
C THR A 204 -10.45 15.81 22.82
N SER A 205 -10.88 14.55 22.88
CA SER A 205 -12.12 14.11 22.23
C SER A 205 -13.38 14.80 22.76
N THR A 206 -13.35 15.32 24.00
CA THR A 206 -14.48 16.03 24.63
C THR A 206 -14.31 17.54 24.63
N ASN A 207 -13.11 18.04 24.37
CA ASN A 207 -12.77 19.45 24.30
C ASN A 207 -11.70 19.67 23.22
N PRO A 208 -12.05 19.48 21.93
CA PRO A 208 -11.11 19.71 20.82
C PRO A 208 -10.76 21.19 20.71
N TRP A 209 -9.59 21.48 20.14
CA TRP A 209 -9.23 22.85 19.77
C TRP A 209 -10.24 23.39 18.76
N GLY A 210 -10.75 24.60 18.97
CA GLY A 210 -11.87 25.13 18.19
C GLY A 210 -11.50 25.51 16.76
N GLY A 211 -10.28 26.01 16.54
CA GLY A 211 -9.77 26.30 15.19
C GLY A 211 -8.94 25.17 14.57
N SER A 212 -8.28 25.46 13.45
CA SER A 212 -7.34 24.55 12.80
C SER A 212 -6.03 24.45 13.57
N ILE A 213 -5.34 23.31 13.47
CA ILE A 213 -3.99 23.12 14.03
C ILE A 213 -3.00 22.91 12.88
N ILE A 214 -1.93 23.71 12.87
CA ILE A 214 -0.85 23.64 11.87
C ILE A 214 0.46 23.38 12.60
N ILE A 215 1.21 22.35 12.21
CA ILE A 215 2.51 22.01 12.78
C ILE A 215 3.56 21.98 11.66
N ASN A 216 4.63 22.75 11.83
CA ASN A 216 5.73 22.82 10.88
C ASN A 216 7.10 22.60 11.53
N ASN A 217 8.02 21.94 10.83
CA ASN A 217 9.45 21.86 11.16
C ASN A 217 9.73 21.31 12.57
N LEU A 218 9.00 20.27 12.98
CA LEU A 218 9.17 19.65 14.29
C LEU A 218 9.81 18.27 14.18
N THR A 219 10.63 17.93 15.17
CA THR A 219 11.16 16.58 15.37
C THR A 219 10.80 16.08 16.76
N ILE A 220 10.26 14.88 16.89
CA ILE A 220 10.02 14.22 18.18
C ILE A 220 10.69 12.85 18.15
N ASP A 221 11.64 12.60 19.05
CA ASP A 221 12.42 11.35 19.10
C ASP A 221 12.39 10.75 20.51
N LYS A 222 12.13 9.43 20.58
CA LYS A 222 12.15 8.62 21.82
C LYS A 222 11.16 9.10 22.88
N SER A 223 9.96 9.52 22.48
CA SER A 223 8.92 9.85 23.45
C SER A 223 8.30 8.60 24.09
N ASP A 224 7.92 8.70 25.37
CA ASP A 224 7.10 7.69 26.04
C ASP A 224 5.62 7.85 25.68
N GLY A 225 5.03 6.83 25.04
CA GLY A 225 3.65 6.89 24.56
C GLY A 225 3.55 7.56 23.19
N THR A 226 2.33 7.94 22.79
CA THR A 226 2.08 8.56 21.47
C THR A 226 2.73 9.94 21.41
N SER A 227 3.57 10.19 20.40
CA SER A 227 4.41 11.41 20.36
C SER A 227 3.62 12.68 20.06
N LEU A 228 2.65 12.61 19.16
CA LEU A 228 1.83 13.76 18.76
C LEU A 228 0.35 13.39 18.79
N VAL A 229 -0.43 14.06 19.63
CA VAL A 229 -1.88 13.84 19.76
C VAL A 229 -2.61 15.15 19.55
N LEU A 230 -3.38 15.24 18.48
CA LEU A 230 -4.09 16.46 18.07
C LEU A 230 -5.59 16.19 17.95
N TYR A 231 -6.39 17.09 18.53
CA TYR A 231 -7.84 17.16 18.38
C TYR A 231 -8.23 18.59 17.97
N SER A 232 -8.84 18.73 16.80
CA SER A 232 -9.34 19.99 16.25
C SER A 232 -10.79 19.83 15.79
N GLN A 233 -11.61 20.87 15.93
CA GLN A 233 -12.95 20.95 15.33
C GLN A 233 -12.88 21.22 13.82
N GLU A 234 -11.76 21.74 13.34
CA GLU A 234 -11.51 22.13 11.95
C GLU A 234 -10.36 21.27 11.37
N ASP A 235 -9.46 21.85 10.58
CA ASP A 235 -8.40 21.14 9.87
C ASP A 235 -7.16 20.86 10.74
N ILE A 236 -6.44 19.78 10.43
CA ILE A 236 -5.08 19.52 10.91
C ILE A 236 -4.11 19.51 9.72
N ARG A 237 -3.01 20.25 9.82
CA ARG A 237 -1.95 20.30 8.80
C ARG A 237 -0.59 20.03 9.41
N LEU A 238 0.15 19.05 8.86
CA LEU A 238 1.53 18.76 9.23
C LEU A 238 2.45 18.95 8.02
N SER A 239 3.55 19.67 8.20
CA SER A 239 4.58 19.82 7.16
C SER A 239 5.98 19.73 7.76
N ASN A 240 6.86 18.94 7.15
CA ASN A 240 8.23 18.76 7.65
C ASN A 240 8.25 18.32 9.13
N VAL A 241 7.42 17.33 9.47
CA VAL A 241 7.33 16.77 10.82
C VAL A 241 7.99 15.39 10.86
N ASN A 242 8.95 15.21 11.76
CA ASN A 242 9.72 13.97 11.90
C ASN A 242 9.49 13.35 13.28
N ILE A 243 8.77 12.23 13.36
CA ILE A 243 8.50 11.53 14.60
C ILE A 243 9.09 10.13 14.56
N THR A 244 9.99 9.85 15.49
CA THR A 244 10.71 8.58 15.52
C THR A 244 10.76 7.92 16.89
N ASN A 245 10.76 6.59 16.90
CA ASN A 245 10.98 5.75 18.07
C ASN A 245 9.99 6.01 19.23
N ALA A 246 8.69 6.20 18.99
CA ALA A 246 7.70 6.25 20.07
C ALA A 246 7.67 4.93 20.88
N HIS A 247 7.91 5.02 22.20
CA HIS A 247 7.98 3.89 23.13
C HIS A 247 6.61 3.57 23.78
N ASN A 248 6.55 2.55 24.65
CA ASN A 248 5.39 2.23 25.49
C ASN A 248 4.05 2.07 24.74
N ASN A 249 4.13 1.49 23.55
CA ASN A 249 2.98 1.24 22.67
C ASN A 249 2.36 2.53 22.10
N GLY A 250 3.17 3.59 21.99
CA GLY A 250 2.80 4.85 21.36
C GLY A 250 2.80 4.80 19.84
N ALA A 251 1.89 5.57 19.24
CA ALA A 251 1.95 5.89 17.82
C ALA A 251 2.85 7.12 17.58
N GLY A 252 3.28 7.35 16.34
CA GLY A 252 3.96 8.59 15.99
C GLY A 252 3.00 9.77 16.10
N ALA A 253 1.87 9.68 15.41
CA ALA A 253 0.80 10.66 15.52
C ALA A 253 -0.60 10.03 15.67
N GLU A 254 -1.45 10.68 16.46
CA GLU A 254 -2.90 10.48 16.51
C GLU A 254 -3.59 11.81 16.18
N LEU A 255 -4.20 11.90 14.99
CA LEU A 255 -4.78 13.12 14.44
C LEU A 255 -6.29 12.99 14.36
N ASN A 256 -7.03 13.86 15.04
CA ASN A 256 -8.49 13.84 15.11
C ASN A 256 -9.04 15.21 14.68
N ALA A 257 -9.56 15.31 13.46
CA ALA A 257 -10.04 16.54 12.86
C ALA A 257 -11.55 16.49 12.60
N GLY A 258 -12.26 17.56 12.97
CA GLY A 258 -13.63 17.83 12.53
C GLY A 258 -13.72 18.44 11.12
N GLY A 259 -12.56 18.75 10.51
CA GLY A 259 -12.38 19.07 9.10
C GLY A 259 -11.43 18.07 8.41
N ASN A 260 -10.52 18.59 7.60
CA ASN A 260 -9.56 17.81 6.80
C ASN A 260 -8.26 17.54 7.55
N VAL A 261 -7.53 16.51 7.11
CA VAL A 261 -6.14 16.28 7.54
C VAL A 261 -5.22 16.34 6.33
N SER A 262 -4.16 17.15 6.42
CA SER A 262 -3.10 17.18 5.41
C SER A 262 -1.73 16.93 6.02
N ILE A 263 -0.93 16.07 5.39
CA ILE A 263 0.44 15.76 5.81
C ILE A 263 1.33 15.86 4.57
N ASN A 264 2.39 16.66 4.64
CA ASN A 264 3.36 16.78 3.56
C ASN A 264 4.79 16.66 4.10
N ASN A 265 5.67 16.03 3.33
CA ASN A 265 7.10 15.98 3.61
C ASN A 265 7.43 15.55 5.05
N SER A 266 6.77 14.50 5.55
CA SER A 266 6.83 14.14 6.98
C SER A 266 7.19 12.66 7.17
N ASN A 267 7.85 12.34 8.28
CA ASN A 267 8.38 11.00 8.57
C ASN A 267 7.88 10.50 9.92
N PHE A 268 7.26 9.33 9.95
CA PHE A 268 6.75 8.65 11.15
C PHE A 268 7.35 7.25 11.22
N ILE A 269 8.54 7.13 11.80
CA ILE A 269 9.42 5.96 11.65
C ILE A 269 9.64 5.23 12.97
N ARG A 270 9.54 3.90 12.97
CA ARG A 270 9.82 3.03 14.15
C ARG A 270 8.95 3.33 15.38
N ASN A 271 7.73 3.81 15.19
CA ASN A 271 6.82 4.10 16.30
C ASN A 271 6.06 2.84 16.71
N LYS A 272 6.15 2.39 17.97
CA LYS A 272 5.79 1.02 18.37
C LYS A 272 4.38 0.57 17.96
N LYS A 273 3.35 1.43 18.08
CA LYS A 273 1.97 1.10 17.71
C LYS A 273 1.67 1.39 16.24
N ALA A 274 1.84 2.64 15.81
CA ALA A 274 1.57 3.04 14.43
C ALA A 274 2.48 4.20 14.02
N GLY A 275 2.77 4.35 12.73
CA GLY A 275 3.35 5.58 12.20
C GLY A 275 2.40 6.76 12.44
N ALA A 276 1.19 6.68 11.87
CA ALA A 276 0.11 7.61 12.18
C ALA A 276 -1.27 6.93 12.19
N ILE A 277 -2.15 7.44 13.05
CA ILE A 277 -3.57 7.12 13.12
C ILE A 277 -4.34 8.41 12.85
N ILE A 278 -5.19 8.41 11.84
CA ILE A 278 -5.87 9.60 11.33
C ILE A 278 -7.37 9.38 11.33
N LYS A 279 -8.09 10.31 11.94
CA LYS A 279 -9.55 10.37 11.94
C LYS A 279 -9.98 11.77 11.50
N ALA A 280 -10.61 11.85 10.34
CA ALA A 280 -11.11 13.09 9.78
C ALA A 280 -12.58 12.92 9.41
N THR A 281 -13.44 13.86 9.77
CA THR A 281 -14.79 13.94 9.16
C THR A 281 -14.71 14.44 7.71
N GLY A 282 -13.70 15.27 7.39
CA GLY A 282 -13.37 15.72 6.06
C GLY A 282 -12.40 14.79 5.33
N SER A 283 -11.74 15.33 4.31
CA SER A 283 -10.79 14.58 3.46
C SER A 283 -9.43 14.42 4.11
N VAL A 284 -8.70 13.38 3.70
CA VAL A 284 -7.31 13.15 4.12
C VAL A 284 -6.39 13.21 2.89
N ALA A 285 -5.39 14.08 2.93
CA ALA A 285 -4.40 14.24 1.86
C ALA A 285 -2.99 14.07 2.41
N ILE A 286 -2.24 13.09 1.90
CA ILE A 286 -0.88 12.81 2.35
C ILE A 286 0.05 12.76 1.15
N ALA A 287 1.15 13.51 1.21
CA ALA A 287 2.14 13.56 0.15
C ALA A 287 3.57 13.50 0.70
N ASP A 288 4.48 12.91 -0.08
CA ASP A 288 5.93 12.96 0.14
C ASP A 288 6.36 12.50 1.55
N SER A 289 5.68 11.48 2.09
CA SER A 289 5.79 11.12 3.51
C SER A 289 6.09 9.65 3.72
N SER A 290 6.75 9.35 4.85
CA SER A 290 7.13 7.98 5.22
C SER A 290 6.46 7.54 6.52
N PHE A 291 5.89 6.33 6.51
CA PHE A 291 5.29 5.68 7.68
C PHE A 291 5.92 4.29 7.88
N SER A 292 7.24 4.25 7.76
CA SER A 292 8.00 3.02 7.61
C SER A 292 8.64 2.51 8.89
N ASN A 293 8.96 1.22 8.88
CA ASN A 293 9.70 0.54 9.91
C ASN A 293 10.89 -0.20 9.25
N PRO A 294 12.13 0.28 9.42
CA PRO A 294 13.28 -0.38 8.84
C PRO A 294 13.39 -1.84 9.33
N THR A 295 13.88 -2.71 8.46
CA THR A 295 13.96 -4.16 8.66
C THR A 295 14.72 -4.55 9.94
N SER A 296 15.74 -3.78 10.33
CA SER A 296 16.46 -3.95 11.58
C SER A 296 15.71 -3.33 12.76
N GLY A 297 15.20 -4.17 13.66
CA GLY A 297 14.56 -3.72 14.91
C GLY A 297 13.09 -3.35 14.78
N ARG A 298 12.33 -4.10 13.95
CA ARG A 298 10.89 -3.85 13.70
C ARG A 298 10.09 -3.70 14.99
N GLN A 299 9.72 -2.47 15.34
CA GLN A 299 8.83 -2.19 16.47
C GLN A 299 7.42 -1.82 16.03
N GLN A 300 7.30 -1.01 14.97
CA GLN A 300 6.03 -0.48 14.47
C GLN A 300 5.11 -1.56 13.91
N ILE A 301 3.91 -1.65 14.49
CA ILE A 301 2.88 -2.61 14.12
C ILE A 301 2.20 -2.19 12.81
N THR A 302 1.66 -0.98 12.79
CA THR A 302 0.94 -0.40 11.66
C THR A 302 1.72 0.75 11.04
N GLY A 303 1.80 0.83 9.71
CA GLY A 303 2.32 2.03 9.06
C GLY A 303 1.36 3.20 9.23
N LEU A 304 0.20 3.09 8.59
CA LEU A 304 -0.78 4.15 8.48
C LEU A 304 -2.21 3.60 8.64
N ASP A 305 -3.01 4.26 9.46
CA ASP A 305 -4.42 3.90 9.69
C ASP A 305 -5.31 5.15 9.51
N ILE A 306 -6.18 5.12 8.50
CA ILE A 306 -6.99 6.28 8.08
C ILE A 306 -8.46 5.95 8.16
N THR A 307 -9.22 6.81 8.83
CA THR A 307 -10.67 6.93 8.72
C THR A 307 -11.04 8.33 8.24
N SER A 308 -11.73 8.43 7.11
CA SER A 308 -12.20 9.69 6.52
C SER A 308 -13.70 9.66 6.25
N GLY A 309 -14.41 10.70 6.67
CA GLY A 309 -15.81 10.93 6.29
C GLY A 309 -15.98 11.47 4.87
N SER A 310 -14.90 11.59 4.10
CA SER A 310 -14.88 12.09 2.72
C SER A 310 -13.82 11.34 1.90
N SER A 311 -13.10 12.03 1.01
CA SER A 311 -12.09 11.44 0.12
C SER A 311 -10.72 11.25 0.77
N VAL A 312 -9.92 10.32 0.24
CA VAL A 312 -8.53 10.10 0.65
C VAL A 312 -7.61 10.17 -0.57
N SER A 313 -6.55 10.97 -0.49
CA SER A 313 -5.51 11.11 -1.51
C SER A 313 -4.15 10.81 -0.92
N LEU A 314 -3.46 9.79 -1.44
CA LEU A 314 -2.12 9.36 -1.01
C LEU A 314 -1.16 9.46 -2.21
N ALA A 315 -0.10 10.26 -2.09
CA ALA A 315 0.85 10.46 -3.18
C ALA A 315 2.30 10.35 -2.69
N ASN A 316 3.16 9.66 -3.44
CA ASN A 316 4.58 9.55 -3.11
C ASN A 316 4.85 9.09 -1.66
N LEU A 317 4.13 8.05 -1.22
CA LEU A 317 4.25 7.53 0.14
C LEU A 317 5.20 6.34 0.20
N THR A 318 5.94 6.25 1.31
CA THR A 318 6.72 5.05 1.64
C THR A 318 6.24 4.45 2.95
N VAL A 319 5.58 3.30 2.88
CA VAL A 319 5.00 2.58 4.02
C VAL A 319 5.53 1.15 4.06
N ASN A 320 6.81 1.02 4.40
CA ASN A 320 7.55 -0.23 4.26
C ASN A 320 7.95 -0.88 5.59
N GLY A 321 8.06 -2.20 5.58
CA GLY A 321 8.70 -2.97 6.65
C GLY A 321 7.93 -3.02 7.98
N ASN A 322 6.67 -2.58 7.98
CA ASN A 322 5.76 -2.67 9.11
C ASN A 322 5.52 -4.14 9.51
N ARG A 323 5.01 -4.37 10.73
CA ARG A 323 4.83 -5.75 11.19
C ARG A 323 3.54 -6.34 10.67
N GLU A 324 2.40 -5.76 11.00
CA GLU A 324 1.09 -6.41 10.80
C GLU A 324 0.26 -5.73 9.71
N VAL A 325 0.41 -4.41 9.56
CA VAL A 325 -0.40 -3.60 8.65
C VAL A 325 0.51 -2.58 7.98
N GLY A 326 0.56 -2.58 6.65
CA GLY A 326 1.16 -1.49 5.90
C GLY A 326 0.27 -0.26 6.00
N THR A 327 -0.86 -0.25 5.29
CA THR A 327 -1.83 0.86 5.32
C THR A 327 -3.27 0.35 5.33
N ASN A 328 -4.10 0.96 6.20
CA ASN A 328 -5.55 0.85 6.21
C ASN A 328 -6.20 2.17 5.82
N VAL A 329 -7.14 2.11 4.88
CA VAL A 329 -7.97 3.24 4.48
C VAL A 329 -9.44 2.85 4.58
N ASN A 330 -10.19 3.59 5.39
CA ASN A 330 -11.65 3.58 5.41
C ASN A 330 -12.14 4.98 5.04
N ALA A 331 -12.79 5.12 3.89
CA ALA A 331 -13.23 6.40 3.35
C ALA A 331 -14.70 6.35 2.94
N ALA A 332 -15.46 7.42 3.21
CA ALA A 332 -16.81 7.52 2.69
C ALA A 332 -16.86 7.94 1.21
N GLY A 333 -15.81 8.61 0.71
CA GLY A 333 -15.68 9.06 -0.68
C GLY A 333 -14.50 8.43 -1.40
N GLN A 334 -14.20 8.95 -2.60
CA GLN A 334 -13.16 8.42 -3.48
C GLN A 334 -11.79 8.27 -2.79
N VAL A 335 -11.09 7.17 -3.11
CA VAL A 335 -9.70 6.93 -2.70
C VAL A 335 -8.79 6.99 -3.92
N VAL A 336 -7.78 7.86 -3.88
CA VAL A 336 -6.78 8.03 -4.94
C VAL A 336 -5.39 7.75 -4.36
N ILE A 337 -4.62 6.86 -5.01
CA ILE A 337 -3.27 6.49 -4.58
C ILE A 337 -2.32 6.55 -5.77
N ALA A 338 -1.26 7.33 -5.65
CA ALA A 338 -0.26 7.50 -6.70
C ALA A 338 1.17 7.34 -6.18
N ASP A 339 2.04 6.75 -6.99
CA ASP A 339 3.50 6.72 -6.79
C ASP A 339 3.93 6.22 -5.41
N SER A 340 3.24 5.22 -4.86
CA SER A 340 3.35 4.85 -3.44
C SER A 340 3.77 3.40 -3.22
N PHE A 341 4.50 3.17 -2.13
CA PHE A 341 5.09 1.88 -1.76
C PHE A 341 4.50 1.35 -0.43
N PHE A 342 3.93 0.14 -0.46
CA PHE A 342 3.31 -0.54 0.68
C PHE A 342 3.88 -1.96 0.84
N SER A 343 5.20 -2.07 1.03
CA SER A 343 5.93 -3.32 0.84
C SER A 343 6.63 -3.83 2.10
N GLY A 344 6.93 -5.14 2.13
CA GLY A 344 7.74 -5.71 3.21
C GLY A 344 7.02 -5.85 4.55
N THR A 345 5.69 -5.72 4.59
CA THR A 345 4.91 -5.85 5.82
C THR A 345 4.81 -7.32 6.20
N LYS A 346 5.52 -7.72 7.26
CA LYS A 346 5.66 -9.13 7.64
C LYS A 346 5.75 -9.30 9.14
N ALA A 347 4.83 -10.07 9.72
CA ALA A 347 4.89 -10.49 11.12
C ALA A 347 4.43 -11.92 11.34
N LEU A 348 5.13 -12.56 12.27
CA LEU A 348 4.81 -13.88 12.79
C LEU A 348 4.61 -13.77 14.30
N LYS A 349 3.48 -14.26 14.80
CA LYS A 349 3.18 -14.35 16.23
C LYS A 349 2.92 -15.81 16.62
N GLY A 350 3.30 -16.16 17.85
CA GLY A 350 3.12 -17.51 18.40
C GLY A 350 4.31 -18.44 18.17
N SER A 351 4.20 -19.67 18.67
CA SER A 351 5.22 -20.72 18.55
C SER A 351 4.60 -22.04 18.08
N GLY A 352 5.43 -22.91 17.50
CA GLY A 352 4.99 -24.23 17.03
C GLY A 352 3.91 -24.17 15.94
N PRO A 353 2.94 -25.09 15.93
CA PRO A 353 1.89 -25.18 14.91
C PRO A 353 0.81 -24.09 15.02
N SER A 354 0.79 -23.31 16.10
CA SER A 354 -0.17 -22.22 16.35
C SER A 354 0.35 -20.85 15.89
N ARG A 355 1.27 -20.83 14.93
CA ARG A 355 1.81 -19.60 14.34
C ARG A 355 0.72 -18.86 13.56
N THR A 356 0.53 -17.58 13.87
CA THR A 356 -0.35 -16.68 13.10
C THR A 356 0.51 -15.74 12.26
N TYR A 357 0.21 -15.69 10.97
CA TYR A 357 0.86 -14.79 10.01
C TYR A 357 0.03 -13.52 9.87
N TRP A 358 0.73 -12.39 9.84
CA TRP A 358 0.18 -11.06 9.66
C TRP A 358 1.07 -10.30 8.68
N GLY A 359 0.56 -9.21 8.14
CA GLY A 359 1.33 -8.32 7.29
C GLY A 359 0.81 -8.29 5.86
N TYR A 360 -0.20 -7.45 5.63
CA TYR A 360 -0.60 -7.05 4.28
C TYR A 360 -0.05 -5.66 3.95
N GLY A 361 0.11 -5.37 2.66
CA GLY A 361 0.61 -4.08 2.18
C GLY A 361 -0.45 -2.98 2.32
N LEU A 362 -1.56 -3.12 1.60
CA LEU A 362 -2.59 -2.12 1.49
C LEU A 362 -3.99 -2.72 1.66
N GLN A 363 -4.83 -2.08 2.46
CA GLN A 363 -6.27 -2.34 2.51
C GLN A 363 -7.03 -1.03 2.33
N VAL A 364 -7.99 -1.04 1.40
CA VAL A 364 -8.87 0.09 1.11
C VAL A 364 -10.31 -0.37 1.14
N VAL A 365 -11.14 0.33 1.91
CA VAL A 365 -12.59 0.19 1.93
C VAL A 365 -13.21 1.56 1.67
N THR A 366 -14.03 1.67 0.63
CA THR A 366 -14.76 2.90 0.32
C THR A 366 -16.14 2.62 -0.28
N LEU A 367 -17.07 3.57 -0.10
CA LEU A 367 -18.39 3.58 -0.73
C LEU A 367 -18.38 4.22 -2.13
N ASP A 368 -17.22 4.67 -2.60
CA ASP A 368 -17.03 5.35 -3.87
C ASP A 368 -15.94 4.63 -4.68
N ASN A 369 -15.32 5.33 -5.62
CA ASN A 369 -14.32 4.79 -6.52
C ASN A 369 -12.93 4.64 -5.86
N ILE A 370 -12.17 3.66 -6.33
CA ILE A 370 -10.73 3.54 -6.05
C ILE A 370 -9.97 3.78 -7.34
N VAL A 371 -8.99 4.70 -7.30
CA VAL A 371 -8.09 4.99 -8.43
C VAL A 371 -6.65 4.85 -7.95
N MET A 372 -5.86 4.01 -8.63
CA MET A 372 -4.46 3.79 -8.31
C MET A 372 -3.55 3.88 -9.54
N ALA A 373 -2.40 4.50 -9.39
CA ALA A 373 -1.38 4.60 -10.43
C ALA A 373 0.03 4.45 -9.84
N ASN A 374 0.89 3.65 -10.49
CA ASN A 374 2.27 3.45 -10.06
C ASN A 374 2.40 3.04 -8.57
N VAL A 375 1.56 2.11 -8.14
CA VAL A 375 1.56 1.59 -6.76
C VAL A 375 2.35 0.29 -6.69
N THR A 376 3.20 0.15 -5.67
CA THR A 376 3.93 -1.10 -5.40
C THR A 376 3.58 -1.64 -4.02
N ALA A 377 2.98 -2.84 -3.96
CA ALA A 377 2.69 -3.54 -2.71
C ALA A 377 3.22 -4.99 -2.79
N ASN A 378 4.54 -5.10 -2.66
CA ASN A 378 5.28 -6.34 -2.83
C ASN A 378 5.78 -6.89 -1.50
N ASP A 379 6.21 -8.15 -1.52
CA ASP A 379 6.93 -8.76 -0.41
C ASP A 379 6.16 -8.63 0.91
N ASN A 380 4.84 -8.76 0.90
CA ASN A 380 4.05 -8.86 2.13
C ASN A 380 3.83 -10.33 2.48
N PHE A 381 3.50 -10.62 3.74
CA PHE A 381 3.17 -11.99 4.15
C PHE A 381 1.79 -12.41 3.64
N LEU A 382 0.80 -11.55 3.85
CA LEU A 382 -0.56 -11.74 3.38
C LEU A 382 -0.68 -11.20 1.96
N TRP A 383 -1.72 -10.41 1.67
CA TRP A 383 -1.90 -9.83 0.35
C TRP A 383 -1.07 -8.57 0.12
N GLY A 384 -0.79 -8.31 -1.16
CA GLY A 384 -0.25 -7.02 -1.60
C GLY A 384 -1.27 -5.91 -1.39
N ALA A 385 -2.43 -6.02 -2.05
CA ALA A 385 -3.54 -5.09 -1.88
C ALA A 385 -4.91 -5.79 -1.81
N SER A 386 -5.78 -5.30 -0.93
CA SER A 386 -7.19 -5.64 -0.83
C SER A 386 -8.04 -4.39 -0.98
N LEU A 387 -8.86 -4.35 -2.02
CA LEU A 387 -9.61 -3.18 -2.45
C LEU A 387 -11.10 -3.51 -2.47
N GLN A 388 -11.87 -2.81 -1.64
CA GLN A 388 -13.32 -2.91 -1.58
C GLN A 388 -13.94 -1.55 -1.89
N ALA A 389 -14.69 -1.47 -2.99
CA ALA A 389 -15.37 -0.28 -3.46
C ALA A 389 -16.82 -0.59 -3.81
N ASP A 390 -17.77 0.27 -3.42
CA ASP A 390 -19.11 0.22 -4.02
C ASP A 390 -19.12 0.82 -5.44
N GLY A 391 -18.13 1.67 -5.75
CA GLY A 391 -17.91 2.23 -7.09
C GLY A 391 -16.88 1.46 -7.92
N ASN A 392 -16.37 2.14 -8.96
CA ASN A 392 -15.38 1.60 -9.89
C ASN A 392 -14.01 1.43 -9.23
N VAL A 393 -13.25 0.44 -9.71
CA VAL A 393 -11.84 0.27 -9.36
C VAL A 393 -10.99 0.41 -10.62
N THR A 394 -10.12 1.42 -10.65
CA THR A 394 -9.21 1.67 -11.78
C THR A 394 -7.77 1.63 -11.29
N ILE A 395 -6.95 0.77 -11.90
CA ILE A 395 -5.54 0.59 -11.51
C ILE A 395 -4.66 0.63 -12.77
N ALA A 396 -3.61 1.44 -12.73
CA ALA A 396 -2.61 1.53 -13.77
C ALA A 396 -1.18 1.32 -13.21
N ASP A 397 -0.31 0.73 -14.02
CA ASP A 397 1.15 0.70 -13.83
C ASP A 397 1.61 0.18 -12.44
N SER A 398 0.87 -0.77 -11.86
CA SER A 398 1.04 -1.17 -10.46
C SER A 398 1.53 -2.61 -10.30
N LYS A 399 2.22 -2.88 -9.18
CA LYS A 399 2.89 -4.14 -8.89
C LYS A 399 2.46 -4.71 -7.53
N PHE A 400 2.11 -5.99 -7.53
CA PHE A 400 1.63 -6.76 -6.39
C PHE A 400 2.32 -8.13 -6.36
N ASN A 401 3.66 -8.11 -6.37
CA ASN A 401 4.48 -9.29 -6.59
C ASN A 401 5.05 -9.86 -5.29
N ALA A 402 5.43 -11.14 -5.33
CA ALA A 402 6.19 -11.79 -4.27
C ALA A 402 5.55 -11.68 -2.89
N ASN A 403 4.22 -11.65 -2.81
CA ASN A 403 3.52 -11.74 -1.54
C ASN A 403 3.49 -13.21 -1.11
N THR A 404 4.24 -13.54 -0.07
CA THR A 404 4.54 -14.92 0.33
C THR A 404 4.76 -15.06 1.84
N THR A 405 4.32 -16.18 2.38
CA THR A 405 4.70 -16.75 3.67
C THR A 405 5.36 -18.12 3.48
N GLU A 406 6.24 -18.50 4.40
CA GLU A 406 6.91 -19.81 4.41
C GLU A 406 5.99 -20.96 4.90
N SER A 407 4.71 -20.69 5.13
CA SER A 407 3.81 -21.63 5.81
C SER A 407 3.13 -22.64 4.87
N PRO A 408 3.33 -23.96 5.03
CA PRO A 408 2.65 -24.94 4.18
C PRO A 408 1.13 -25.07 4.45
N ARG A 409 0.58 -24.38 5.46
CA ARG A 409 -0.82 -24.48 5.90
C ARG A 409 -1.62 -23.19 5.74
N PHE A 410 -0.95 -22.07 5.53
CA PHE A 410 -1.58 -20.76 5.62
C PHE A 410 -2.18 -20.36 4.26
N ILE A 411 -3.17 -19.48 4.29
CA ILE A 411 -4.02 -19.12 3.16
C ILE A 411 -4.13 -17.59 3.24
N ASP A 412 -3.85 -16.88 2.14
CA ASP A 412 -4.01 -15.43 1.89
C ASP A 412 -2.75 -14.69 1.37
N ASP A 413 -1.82 -15.43 0.77
CA ASP A 413 -0.63 -14.89 0.07
C ASP A 413 -0.97 -14.49 -1.39
N THR A 414 -1.95 -13.60 -1.55
CA THR A 414 -2.46 -13.17 -2.87
C THR A 414 -1.86 -11.83 -3.29
N GLY A 415 -1.55 -11.62 -4.58
CA GLY A 415 -1.09 -10.31 -5.05
C GLY A 415 -2.15 -9.23 -4.85
N LEU A 416 -3.26 -9.38 -5.56
CA LEU A 416 -4.32 -8.37 -5.64
C LEU A 416 -5.71 -8.97 -5.43
N LEU A 417 -6.47 -8.39 -4.50
CA LEU A 417 -7.86 -8.73 -4.20
C LEU A 417 -8.75 -7.52 -4.49
N ILE A 418 -9.76 -7.69 -5.35
CA ILE A 418 -10.70 -6.64 -5.72
C ILE A 418 -12.14 -7.11 -5.51
N THR A 419 -12.92 -6.29 -4.82
CA THR A 419 -14.38 -6.35 -4.78
C THR A 419 -14.93 -4.98 -5.16
N SER A 420 -15.64 -4.92 -6.30
CA SER A 420 -16.23 -3.69 -6.82
C SER A 420 -17.74 -3.85 -6.99
N GLY A 421 -18.48 -2.83 -6.57
CA GLY A 421 -19.92 -2.68 -6.84
C GLY A 421 -20.21 -2.12 -8.23
N ALA A 422 -19.20 -1.91 -9.08
CA ALA A 422 -19.31 -1.42 -10.45
C ALA A 422 -18.18 -2.00 -11.34
N ASP A 423 -17.58 -1.19 -12.22
CA ASP A 423 -16.60 -1.64 -13.22
C ASP A 423 -15.19 -1.76 -12.62
N VAL A 424 -14.39 -2.69 -13.17
CA VAL A 424 -12.96 -2.84 -12.85
C VAL A 424 -12.13 -2.67 -14.11
N SER A 425 -11.17 -1.75 -14.08
CA SER A 425 -10.22 -1.51 -15.16
C SER A 425 -8.78 -1.63 -14.67
N LEU A 426 -8.03 -2.55 -15.26
CA LEU A 426 -6.63 -2.83 -14.97
C LEU A 426 -5.77 -2.59 -16.20
N THR A 427 -4.69 -1.83 -16.07
CA THR A 427 -3.74 -1.60 -17.18
C THR A 427 -2.31 -1.70 -16.68
N ASN A 428 -1.47 -2.46 -17.37
CA ASN A 428 -0.06 -2.63 -16.99
C ASN A 428 0.13 -3.10 -15.54
N ILE A 429 -0.64 -4.11 -15.14
CA ILE A 429 -0.58 -4.69 -13.79
C ILE A 429 0.36 -5.87 -13.76
N GLN A 430 1.14 -5.99 -12.69
CA GLN A 430 1.94 -7.17 -12.39
C GLN A 430 1.50 -7.76 -11.05
N ALA A 431 1.08 -9.02 -11.05
CA ALA A 431 0.84 -9.78 -9.83
C ALA A 431 1.49 -11.16 -9.96
N ASN A 432 2.82 -11.15 -9.93
CA ASN A 432 3.69 -12.29 -10.21
C ASN A 432 4.31 -12.84 -8.93
N ASP A 433 4.72 -14.11 -8.98
CA ASP A 433 5.50 -14.77 -7.94
C ASP A 433 4.82 -14.74 -6.55
N ASN A 434 3.49 -14.56 -6.49
CA ASN A 434 2.75 -14.66 -5.25
C ASN A 434 2.57 -16.12 -4.89
N ARG A 435 2.58 -16.46 -3.60
CA ARG A 435 2.47 -17.87 -3.24
C ARG A 435 1.13 -18.43 -3.66
N LEU A 436 0.01 -17.74 -3.45
CA LEU A 436 -1.31 -18.34 -3.63
C LEU A 436 -1.95 -18.01 -4.97
N ILE A 437 -2.20 -16.73 -5.24
CA ILE A 437 -2.96 -16.26 -6.40
C ILE A 437 -2.34 -14.93 -6.88
N GLY A 438 -2.29 -14.71 -8.19
CA GLY A 438 -1.91 -13.41 -8.75
C GLY A 438 -2.98 -12.37 -8.43
N ALA A 439 -4.15 -12.48 -9.06
CA ALA A 439 -5.29 -11.61 -8.77
C ALA A 439 -6.63 -12.33 -8.71
N THR A 440 -7.49 -11.88 -7.78
CA THR A 440 -8.91 -12.24 -7.71
C THR A 440 -9.76 -10.97 -7.81
N ILE A 441 -10.72 -10.98 -8.74
CA ILE A 441 -11.58 -9.84 -9.04
C ILE A 441 -13.04 -10.29 -8.96
N GLN A 442 -13.82 -9.58 -8.14
CA GLN A 442 -15.27 -9.69 -8.07
C GLN A 442 -15.87 -8.33 -8.42
N ALA A 443 -16.73 -8.29 -9.43
CA ALA A 443 -17.36 -7.07 -9.90
C ALA A 443 -18.85 -7.29 -10.20
N THR A 444 -19.64 -6.22 -10.19
CA THR A 444 -21.00 -6.24 -10.74
C THR A 444 -21.04 -5.70 -12.18
N GLY A 445 -20.10 -4.81 -12.53
CA GLY A 445 -19.96 -4.22 -13.85
C GLY A 445 -18.90 -4.90 -14.70
N ASP A 446 -18.46 -4.23 -15.75
CA ASP A 446 -17.51 -4.80 -16.70
C ASP A 446 -16.10 -4.91 -16.09
N VAL A 447 -15.37 -5.95 -16.48
CA VAL A 447 -13.96 -6.12 -16.12
C VAL A 447 -13.10 -6.03 -17.37
N SER A 448 -12.24 -5.01 -17.44
CA SER A 448 -11.27 -4.81 -18.53
C SER A 448 -9.84 -4.90 -17.99
N ILE A 449 -9.03 -5.76 -18.60
CA ILE A 449 -7.63 -5.96 -18.23
C ILE A 449 -6.78 -5.86 -19.49
N ASP A 450 -5.86 -4.91 -19.48
CA ASP A 450 -4.97 -4.62 -20.61
C ASP A 450 -3.49 -4.74 -20.19
N ASN A 451 -2.68 -5.33 -21.07
CA ASN A 451 -1.22 -5.35 -20.98
C ASN A 451 -0.69 -5.79 -19.59
N SER A 452 -1.24 -6.87 -19.02
CA SER A 452 -0.98 -7.25 -17.62
C SER A 452 -0.41 -8.66 -17.49
N THR A 453 0.39 -8.90 -16.44
CA THR A 453 1.06 -10.18 -16.18
C THR A 453 0.67 -10.78 -14.82
N PHE A 454 0.36 -12.07 -14.81
CA PHE A 454 -0.05 -12.83 -13.64
C PHE A 454 0.66 -14.19 -13.59
N ASN A 455 1.99 -14.16 -13.52
CA ASN A 455 2.87 -15.30 -13.76
C ASN A 455 3.44 -15.90 -12.46
N ASN A 456 3.83 -17.18 -12.53
CA ASN A 456 4.56 -17.88 -11.48
C ASN A 456 3.85 -17.91 -10.11
N ASN A 457 2.52 -17.93 -10.09
CA ASN A 457 1.76 -18.02 -8.84
C ASN A 457 1.56 -19.50 -8.47
N HIS A 458 2.31 -19.95 -7.46
CA HIS A 458 2.51 -21.37 -7.16
C HIS A 458 1.93 -21.79 -5.81
N GLY A 459 0.60 -21.92 -5.75
CA GLY A 459 -0.10 -22.17 -4.50
C GLY A 459 -0.28 -23.65 -4.18
N VAL A 460 0.25 -24.10 -3.04
CA VAL A 460 -0.07 -25.42 -2.47
C VAL A 460 -0.27 -25.29 -0.96
N THR A 461 -1.39 -25.81 -0.47
CA THR A 461 -1.65 -25.91 0.97
C THR A 461 -1.80 -27.37 1.38
N ARG A 462 -1.29 -27.76 2.54
CA ARG A 462 -1.34 -29.13 3.06
C ARG A 462 -1.83 -29.16 4.51
N SER A 463 -3.06 -29.64 4.72
CA SER A 463 -3.55 -29.99 6.05
C SER A 463 -2.97 -31.33 6.52
N ALA A 464 -2.83 -31.52 7.83
CA ALA A 464 -2.27 -32.75 8.37
C ALA A 464 -3.15 -33.96 8.00
N GLY A 465 -2.58 -34.93 7.29
CA GLY A 465 -3.28 -36.16 6.90
C GLY A 465 -4.22 -36.02 5.70
N THR A 466 -4.25 -34.88 5.00
CA THR A 466 -5.05 -34.71 3.77
C THR A 466 -4.17 -34.63 2.52
N ALA A 467 -4.77 -34.90 1.36
CA ALA A 467 -4.15 -34.60 0.07
C ALA A 467 -3.82 -33.09 -0.03
N PRO A 468 -2.79 -32.71 -0.81
CA PRO A 468 -2.51 -31.31 -1.09
C PRO A 468 -3.71 -30.66 -1.80
N THR A 469 -4.04 -29.44 -1.38
CA THR A 469 -4.96 -28.57 -2.13
C THR A 469 -4.10 -27.61 -2.94
N PHE A 470 -4.24 -27.69 -4.26
CA PHE A 470 -3.57 -26.81 -5.20
C PHE A 470 -4.39 -25.52 -5.37
N HIS A 471 -3.67 -24.41 -5.37
CA HIS A 471 -4.11 -23.07 -5.73
C HIS A 471 -3.18 -22.60 -6.85
N GLY A 472 -3.00 -21.29 -7.03
CA GLY A 472 -2.18 -20.77 -8.12
C GLY A 472 -3.03 -20.44 -9.34
N TYR A 473 -4.07 -19.64 -9.14
CA TYR A 473 -4.63 -18.88 -10.25
C TYR A 473 -3.64 -17.76 -10.59
N GLY A 474 -3.29 -17.60 -11.86
CA GLY A 474 -2.76 -16.32 -12.33
C GLY A 474 -3.82 -15.25 -12.13
N LEU A 475 -4.97 -15.47 -12.77
CA LEU A 475 -6.10 -14.55 -12.74
C LEU A 475 -7.42 -15.30 -12.47
N GLN A 476 -8.22 -14.78 -11.53
CA GLN A 476 -9.61 -15.18 -11.34
C GLN A 476 -10.51 -13.95 -11.44
N VAL A 477 -11.50 -14.00 -12.33
CA VAL A 477 -12.49 -12.93 -12.52
C VAL A 477 -13.89 -13.52 -12.44
N ILE A 478 -14.72 -12.95 -11.57
CA ILE A 478 -16.15 -13.26 -11.47
C ILE A 478 -16.91 -11.95 -11.56
N THR A 479 -17.78 -11.81 -12.56
CA THR A 479 -18.59 -10.61 -12.73
C THR A 479 -19.99 -10.89 -13.29
N LEU A 480 -20.93 -10.00 -13.01
CA LEU A 480 -22.23 -9.96 -13.68
C LEU A 480 -22.18 -9.27 -15.05
N GLY A 481 -21.15 -8.44 -15.30
CA GLY A 481 -20.91 -7.77 -16.58
C GLY A 481 -20.12 -8.62 -17.58
N GLY A 482 -19.54 -7.95 -18.57
CA GLY A 482 -18.62 -8.55 -19.54
C GLY A 482 -17.17 -8.60 -19.04
N ILE A 483 -16.37 -9.46 -19.66
CA ILE A 483 -14.92 -9.53 -19.41
C ILE A 483 -14.17 -9.26 -20.71
N SER A 484 -13.22 -8.32 -20.68
CA SER A 484 -12.29 -8.05 -21.77
C SER A 484 -10.84 -8.18 -21.31
N LEU A 485 -10.12 -9.12 -21.89
CA LEU A 485 -8.67 -9.28 -21.72
C LEU A 485 -7.96 -8.93 -23.03
N ASN A 486 -6.97 -8.05 -22.97
CA ASN A 486 -6.07 -7.76 -24.09
C ASN A 486 -4.62 -7.76 -23.62
N LEU A 487 -3.73 -8.42 -24.36
CA LEU A 487 -2.30 -8.48 -24.04
C LEU A 487 -2.04 -8.98 -22.60
N VAL A 488 -2.77 -10.01 -22.17
CA VAL A 488 -2.61 -10.59 -20.84
C VAL A 488 -1.73 -11.83 -20.90
N ASP A 489 -0.71 -11.91 -20.05
CA ASP A 489 0.09 -13.12 -19.85
C ASP A 489 -0.17 -13.69 -18.46
N ALA A 490 -0.67 -14.92 -18.39
CA ALA A 490 -0.87 -15.65 -17.15
C ALA A 490 -0.30 -17.07 -17.28
N SER A 491 1.02 -17.15 -17.18
CA SER A 491 1.82 -18.34 -17.45
C SER A 491 2.55 -18.86 -16.21
N ASN A 492 2.87 -20.15 -16.24
CA ASN A 492 3.60 -20.86 -15.18
C ASN A 492 2.88 -20.81 -13.81
N ASN A 493 1.56 -20.83 -13.75
CA ASN A 493 0.82 -20.91 -12.48
C ASN A 493 0.46 -22.36 -12.13
N SER A 494 0.15 -22.61 -10.86
CA SER A 494 -0.07 -23.97 -10.37
C SER A 494 -1.41 -24.60 -10.74
N LEU A 495 -2.44 -23.79 -10.99
CA LEU A 495 -3.80 -24.28 -11.24
C LEU A 495 -4.38 -23.75 -12.54
N PHE A 496 -4.60 -22.44 -12.65
CA PHE A 496 -5.15 -21.83 -13.85
C PHE A 496 -4.28 -20.67 -14.31
N GLY A 497 -4.15 -20.49 -15.63
CA GLY A 497 -3.70 -19.22 -16.18
C GLY A 497 -4.77 -18.16 -15.89
N ALA A 498 -5.98 -18.40 -16.42
CA ALA A 498 -7.15 -17.59 -16.07
C ALA A 498 -8.43 -18.43 -15.90
N HIS A 499 -9.25 -18.03 -14.94
CA HIS A 499 -10.63 -18.48 -14.76
C HIS A 499 -11.56 -17.27 -14.83
N LEU A 500 -12.45 -17.26 -15.82
CA LEU A 500 -13.30 -16.12 -16.17
C LEU A 500 -14.77 -16.54 -16.09
N GLU A 501 -15.53 -15.95 -15.18
CA GLU A 501 -16.98 -16.15 -15.05
C GLU A 501 -17.69 -14.80 -15.28
N ALA A 502 -18.52 -14.71 -16.31
CA ALA A 502 -19.19 -13.49 -16.75
C ALA A 502 -20.70 -13.69 -16.93
N GLY A 503 -21.48 -12.69 -16.49
CA GLY A 503 -22.91 -12.59 -16.80
C GLY A 503 -23.20 -12.09 -18.21
N GLU A 504 -22.21 -11.55 -18.92
CA GLU A 504 -22.31 -11.14 -20.32
C GLU A 504 -21.18 -11.78 -21.18
N ASP A 505 -20.79 -11.10 -22.25
CA ASP A 505 -19.79 -11.55 -23.22
C ASP A 505 -18.38 -11.60 -22.62
N VAL A 506 -17.57 -12.56 -23.08
CA VAL A 506 -16.14 -12.65 -22.76
C VAL A 506 -15.32 -12.47 -24.04
N SER A 507 -14.40 -11.51 -24.03
CA SER A 507 -13.46 -11.24 -25.12
C SER A 507 -12.03 -11.36 -24.63
N VAL A 508 -11.23 -12.21 -25.27
CA VAL A 508 -9.81 -12.40 -24.96
C VAL A 508 -9.00 -12.24 -26.24
N SER A 509 -8.04 -11.33 -26.21
CA SER A 509 -7.25 -10.98 -27.39
C SER A 509 -5.76 -10.84 -27.10
N SER A 510 -4.92 -11.37 -27.99
CA SER A 510 -3.45 -11.23 -27.91
C SER A 510 -2.85 -11.68 -26.57
N SER A 511 -3.41 -12.73 -25.96
CA SER A 511 -3.07 -13.19 -24.60
C SER A 511 -2.43 -14.57 -24.57
N SER A 512 -1.68 -14.88 -23.52
CA SER A 512 -1.03 -16.19 -23.29
C SER A 512 -1.40 -16.82 -21.96
N PHE A 513 -1.69 -18.13 -21.99
CA PHE A 513 -2.04 -18.95 -20.82
C PHE A 513 -1.25 -20.26 -20.82
N ASN A 514 0.07 -20.16 -20.62
CA ASN A 514 0.99 -21.26 -20.93
C ASN A 514 1.61 -21.90 -19.68
N ASN A 515 2.00 -23.17 -19.80
CA ASN A 515 2.80 -23.90 -18.80
C ASN A 515 2.12 -24.01 -17.42
N GLN A 516 0.79 -24.09 -17.34
CA GLN A 516 0.15 -24.32 -16.06
C GLN A 516 0.44 -25.74 -15.56
N THR A 517 0.91 -25.87 -14.32
CA THR A 517 1.30 -27.17 -13.77
C THR A 517 1.19 -27.23 -12.26
N SER A 518 0.53 -28.28 -11.73
CA SER A 518 0.53 -28.55 -10.30
C SER A 518 1.89 -29.05 -9.78
N GLY A 519 2.80 -29.43 -10.70
CA GLY A 519 4.03 -30.14 -10.37
C GLY A 519 3.81 -31.59 -9.86
N SER A 520 2.56 -32.02 -9.69
CA SER A 520 2.20 -33.37 -9.26
C SER A 520 1.96 -34.29 -10.45
N MET A 521 2.56 -35.49 -10.42
CA MET A 521 2.30 -36.51 -11.45
C MET A 521 0.94 -37.19 -11.27
N THR A 522 0.43 -37.25 -10.04
CA THR A 522 -0.82 -37.96 -9.70
C THR A 522 -2.03 -37.05 -9.63
N ASP A 523 -1.81 -35.78 -9.27
CA ASP A 523 -2.86 -34.77 -9.09
C ASP A 523 -2.65 -33.65 -10.11
N GLN A 524 -2.88 -34.00 -11.38
CA GLN A 524 -2.68 -33.08 -12.49
C GLN A 524 -3.85 -32.09 -12.54
N THR A 525 -3.58 -30.82 -12.24
CA THR A 525 -4.63 -29.79 -12.15
C THR A 525 -4.34 -28.53 -12.96
N GLY A 526 -3.14 -28.40 -13.55
CA GLY A 526 -2.75 -27.24 -14.35
C GLY A 526 -3.57 -27.11 -15.65
N ARG A 527 -4.24 -25.97 -15.83
CA ARG A 527 -5.19 -25.67 -16.92
C ARG A 527 -4.93 -24.28 -17.49
N GLY A 528 -4.92 -24.11 -18.81
CA GLY A 528 -4.64 -22.80 -19.42
C GLY A 528 -5.71 -21.75 -19.14
N LEU A 529 -6.82 -21.83 -19.86
CA LEU A 529 -7.92 -20.85 -19.82
C LEU A 529 -9.25 -21.53 -19.53
N GLU A 530 -10.01 -21.03 -18.57
CA GLU A 530 -11.40 -21.42 -18.33
C GLU A 530 -12.32 -20.21 -18.50
N VAL A 531 -13.38 -20.39 -19.28
CA VAL A 531 -14.39 -19.37 -19.55
C VAL A 531 -15.78 -19.93 -19.29
N ILE A 532 -16.54 -19.23 -18.47
CA ILE A 532 -17.96 -19.45 -18.24
C ILE A 532 -18.66 -18.12 -18.54
N SER A 533 -19.43 -18.07 -19.62
CA SER A 533 -20.10 -16.86 -20.08
C SER A 533 -21.58 -17.14 -20.33
N ALA A 534 -22.46 -16.28 -19.83
CA ALA A 534 -23.87 -16.32 -20.25
C ALA A 534 -24.08 -15.71 -21.66
N GLY A 535 -23.12 -14.93 -22.14
CA GLY A 535 -23.07 -14.34 -23.48
C GLY A 535 -22.21 -15.11 -24.47
N ASN A 536 -21.70 -14.37 -25.47
CA ASN A 536 -20.77 -14.87 -26.48
C ASN A 536 -19.34 -14.93 -25.94
N VAL A 537 -18.53 -15.80 -26.54
CA VAL A 537 -17.09 -15.87 -26.27
C VAL A 537 -16.30 -15.56 -27.54
N PHE A 538 -15.40 -14.59 -27.46
CA PHE A 538 -14.51 -14.18 -28.56
C PHE A 538 -13.07 -14.40 -28.15
N LEU A 539 -12.35 -15.29 -28.83
CA LEU A 539 -10.92 -15.46 -28.69
C LEU A 539 -10.22 -15.05 -29.99
N SER A 540 -9.21 -14.19 -29.89
CA SER A 540 -8.42 -13.74 -31.04
C SER A 540 -6.93 -13.68 -30.71
N ASN A 541 -6.06 -14.28 -31.53
CA ASN A 541 -4.62 -14.23 -31.30
C ASN A 541 -4.21 -14.73 -29.89
N VAL A 542 -4.82 -15.82 -29.42
CA VAL A 542 -4.58 -16.38 -28.08
C VAL A 542 -3.65 -17.59 -28.18
N VAL A 543 -2.66 -17.67 -27.28
CA VAL A 543 -1.73 -18.78 -27.17
C VAL A 543 -1.99 -19.55 -25.88
N ILE A 544 -2.20 -20.86 -26.00
CA ILE A 544 -2.46 -21.78 -24.91
C ILE A 544 -1.61 -23.02 -25.12
N ASP A 545 -0.49 -23.09 -24.40
CA ASP A 545 0.58 -24.04 -24.69
C ASP A 545 1.10 -24.73 -23.42
N HIS A 546 1.44 -26.02 -23.53
CA HIS A 546 2.08 -26.81 -22.46
C HIS A 546 1.34 -26.85 -21.12
N ASN A 547 0.00 -26.85 -21.13
CA ASN A 547 -0.76 -27.01 -19.89
C ASN A 547 -0.91 -28.48 -19.51
N GLN A 548 -0.78 -28.78 -18.21
CA GLN A 548 -0.71 -30.13 -17.69
C GLN A 548 -1.94 -31.00 -18.01
N THR A 549 -3.13 -30.39 -18.04
CA THR A 549 -4.38 -31.05 -18.42
C THR A 549 -4.91 -30.44 -19.72
N PHE A 550 -6.02 -29.72 -19.69
CA PHE A 550 -6.56 -29.09 -20.88
C PHE A 550 -5.96 -27.72 -21.13
N GLY A 551 -5.89 -27.33 -22.40
CA GLY A 551 -5.52 -25.99 -22.80
C GLY A 551 -6.62 -24.99 -22.44
N ALA A 552 -7.78 -25.09 -23.09
CA ALA A 552 -8.94 -24.23 -22.81
C ALA A 552 -10.23 -25.02 -22.58
N ASN A 553 -11.06 -24.54 -21.65
CA ASN A 553 -12.40 -25.04 -21.37
C ASN A 553 -13.40 -23.89 -21.43
N ILE A 554 -14.32 -23.92 -22.39
CA ILE A 554 -15.22 -22.81 -22.71
C ILE A 554 -16.67 -23.27 -22.59
N GLN A 555 -17.43 -22.60 -21.74
CA GLN A 555 -18.88 -22.73 -21.60
C GLN A 555 -19.52 -21.39 -21.98
N ALA A 556 -20.35 -21.40 -23.01
CA ALA A 556 -20.97 -20.18 -23.54
C ALA A 556 -22.49 -20.34 -23.68
N GLY A 557 -23.23 -19.35 -23.17
CA GLY A 557 -24.67 -19.20 -23.42
C GLY A 557 -24.97 -18.71 -24.84
N GLY A 558 -24.03 -17.97 -25.44
CA GLY A 558 -24.07 -17.49 -26.82
C GLY A 558 -23.12 -18.23 -27.76
N ASN A 559 -22.85 -17.61 -28.92
CA ASN A 559 -21.93 -18.18 -29.90
C ASN A 559 -20.48 -18.04 -29.46
N VAL A 560 -19.63 -18.91 -30.01
CA VAL A 560 -18.19 -18.91 -29.72
C VAL A 560 -17.43 -18.61 -31.01
N PHE A 561 -16.49 -17.67 -30.96
CA PHE A 561 -15.71 -17.22 -32.11
C PHE A 561 -14.22 -17.35 -31.82
N PHE A 562 -13.50 -18.03 -32.71
CA PHE A 562 -12.05 -18.19 -32.63
C PHE A 562 -11.39 -17.61 -33.88
N ASN A 563 -10.31 -16.87 -33.69
CA ASN A 563 -9.46 -16.45 -34.80
C ASN A 563 -7.99 -16.41 -34.40
N SER A 564 -7.13 -17.00 -35.23
CA SER A 564 -5.68 -17.07 -35.00
C SER A 564 -5.30 -17.64 -33.62
N ILE A 565 -5.91 -18.76 -33.22
CA ILE A 565 -5.61 -19.39 -31.92
C ILE A 565 -4.48 -20.41 -32.05
N THR A 566 -3.56 -20.45 -31.10
CA THR A 566 -2.54 -21.51 -30.98
C THR A 566 -2.80 -22.33 -29.72
N VAL A 567 -3.16 -23.59 -29.87
CA VAL A 567 -3.45 -24.52 -28.77
C VAL A 567 -2.62 -25.78 -28.91
N THR A 568 -1.50 -25.84 -28.18
CA THR A 568 -0.48 -26.87 -28.42
C THR A 568 0.05 -27.53 -27.16
N ASN A 569 0.50 -28.77 -27.31
CA ASN A 569 1.25 -29.49 -26.26
C ASN A 569 0.49 -29.63 -24.92
N ASN A 570 -0.84 -29.65 -24.92
CA ASN A 570 -1.63 -29.80 -23.69
C ASN A 570 -1.84 -31.28 -23.35
N GLY A 571 -1.82 -31.62 -22.06
CA GLY A 571 -1.80 -33.01 -21.57
C GLY A 571 -3.07 -33.81 -21.88
N SER A 572 -4.22 -33.16 -22.06
CA SER A 572 -5.47 -33.77 -22.52
C SER A 572 -5.96 -33.11 -23.81
N ASP A 573 -7.12 -32.46 -23.79
CA ASP A 573 -7.65 -31.75 -24.94
C ASP A 573 -6.96 -30.39 -25.08
N GLY A 574 -6.70 -29.98 -26.33
CA GLY A 574 -6.28 -28.63 -26.62
C GLY A 574 -7.35 -27.65 -26.18
N MET A 575 -8.50 -27.69 -26.85
CA MET A 575 -9.63 -26.80 -26.56
C MET A 575 -10.93 -27.59 -26.47
N VAL A 576 -11.67 -27.39 -25.38
CA VAL A 576 -13.00 -27.94 -25.15
C VAL A 576 -14.01 -26.80 -25.18
N VAL A 577 -15.08 -26.99 -25.95
CA VAL A 577 -16.20 -26.06 -26.06
C VAL A 577 -17.49 -26.79 -25.75
N TYR A 578 -18.21 -26.29 -24.77
CA TYR A 578 -19.55 -26.71 -24.42
C TYR A 578 -20.52 -25.57 -24.72
N GLY A 579 -21.34 -25.74 -25.75
CA GLY A 579 -22.40 -24.80 -26.08
C GLY A 579 -23.76 -25.22 -25.52
N ASN A 580 -24.72 -24.31 -25.62
CA ASN A 580 -26.12 -24.58 -25.32
C ASN A 580 -26.98 -24.46 -26.59
N CYS A 581 -26.77 -25.38 -27.53
CA CYS A 581 -27.30 -25.32 -28.90
C CYS A 581 -26.88 -24.05 -29.65
N THR A 582 -25.62 -23.65 -29.45
CA THR A 582 -25.00 -22.48 -30.08
C THR A 582 -24.12 -22.91 -31.25
N THR A 583 -23.49 -21.95 -31.94
CA THR A 583 -22.52 -22.23 -33.01
C THR A 583 -21.11 -21.82 -32.61
N VAL A 584 -20.15 -22.70 -32.89
CA VAL A 584 -18.72 -22.45 -32.76
C VAL A 584 -18.17 -22.09 -34.14
N PHE A 585 -17.69 -20.86 -34.29
CA PHE A 585 -17.02 -20.37 -35.49
C PHE A 585 -15.51 -20.44 -35.27
N ALA A 586 -14.89 -21.52 -35.74
CA ALA A 586 -13.46 -21.74 -35.62
C ALA A 586 -12.75 -21.23 -36.88
N GLY A 587 -12.15 -20.04 -36.81
CA GLY A 587 -11.36 -19.42 -37.87
C GLY A 587 -9.96 -20.02 -38.02
N ASP A 588 -8.97 -19.17 -38.30
CA ASP A 588 -7.56 -19.58 -38.38
C ASP A 588 -7.07 -20.11 -37.02
N GLY A 589 -6.22 -21.14 -37.01
CA GLY A 589 -5.64 -21.64 -35.76
C GLY A 589 -4.73 -22.85 -35.93
N THR A 590 -3.95 -23.16 -34.90
CA THR A 590 -3.08 -24.33 -34.81
C THR A 590 -3.43 -25.14 -33.58
N TYR A 591 -3.77 -26.42 -33.76
CA TYR A 591 -4.21 -27.33 -32.72
C TYR A 591 -3.38 -28.62 -32.80
N SER A 592 -2.25 -28.68 -32.09
CA SER A 592 -1.30 -29.78 -32.29
C SER A 592 -0.63 -30.31 -31.04
N ASN A 593 -0.24 -31.59 -31.09
CA ASN A 593 0.44 -32.30 -30.01
C ASN A 593 -0.36 -32.34 -28.70
N ASN A 594 -1.70 -32.33 -28.77
CA ASN A 594 -2.54 -32.45 -27.57
C ASN A 594 -2.80 -33.94 -27.26
N GLY A 595 -2.90 -34.28 -25.98
CA GLY A 595 -3.03 -35.66 -25.51
C GLY A 595 -4.28 -36.39 -26.02
N GLN A 596 -5.38 -35.68 -26.26
CA GLN A 596 -6.63 -36.22 -26.80
C GLN A 596 -7.01 -35.50 -28.10
N TYR A 597 -7.90 -34.52 -28.06
CA TYR A 597 -8.33 -33.78 -29.24
C TYR A 597 -7.63 -32.43 -29.38
N GLY A 598 -7.44 -31.97 -30.63
CA GLY A 598 -7.06 -30.58 -30.88
C GLY A 598 -8.21 -29.63 -30.51
N LEU A 599 -9.43 -29.95 -30.97
CA LEU A 599 -10.66 -29.25 -30.67
C LEU A 599 -11.80 -30.24 -30.36
N SER A 600 -12.47 -30.09 -29.22
CA SER A 600 -13.65 -30.86 -28.81
C SER A 600 -14.84 -29.92 -28.67
N VAL A 601 -15.91 -30.18 -29.43
CA VAL A 601 -17.14 -29.38 -29.42
C VAL A 601 -18.32 -30.26 -29.04
N THR A 602 -19.05 -29.84 -28.01
CA THR A 602 -20.22 -30.55 -27.49
C THR A 602 -21.43 -29.63 -27.36
N ASN A 603 -22.63 -30.15 -27.62
CA ASN A 603 -23.91 -29.42 -27.59
C ASN A 603 -23.91 -28.12 -28.42
N ALA A 604 -23.13 -28.09 -29.50
CA ALA A 604 -23.00 -26.95 -30.40
C ALA A 604 -22.74 -27.44 -31.83
N ALA A 605 -23.03 -26.60 -32.83
CA ALA A 605 -22.62 -26.83 -34.20
C ALA A 605 -21.22 -26.27 -34.43
N LEU A 606 -20.36 -27.01 -35.14
CA LEU A 606 -19.05 -26.51 -35.54
C LEU A 606 -19.06 -25.97 -36.97
N ASN A 607 -18.62 -24.72 -37.13
CA ASN A 607 -18.26 -24.10 -38.40
C ASN A 607 -16.75 -23.85 -38.43
N LEU A 608 -16.03 -24.80 -39.02
CA LEU A 608 -14.57 -24.81 -39.07
C LEU A 608 -14.04 -24.23 -40.38
N SER A 609 -13.11 -23.29 -40.29
CA SER A 609 -12.38 -22.74 -41.42
C SER A 609 -11.42 -23.77 -42.03
N SER A 610 -11.26 -23.73 -43.36
CA SER A 610 -10.33 -24.61 -44.08
C SER A 610 -8.84 -24.35 -43.80
N THR A 611 -8.52 -23.26 -43.08
CA THR A 611 -7.16 -22.82 -42.76
C THR A 611 -6.67 -23.28 -41.38
N ALA A 612 -7.55 -23.88 -40.56
CA ALA A 612 -7.15 -24.45 -39.28
C ALA A 612 -6.18 -25.64 -39.50
N VAL A 613 -5.08 -25.66 -38.74
CA VAL A 613 -4.04 -26.68 -38.82
C VAL A 613 -4.16 -27.59 -37.61
N PHE A 614 -4.28 -28.89 -37.87
CA PHE A 614 -4.28 -29.93 -36.84
C PHE A 614 -3.12 -30.90 -37.10
N ALA A 615 -2.43 -31.32 -36.04
CA ALA A 615 -1.34 -32.28 -36.17
C ALA A 615 -1.05 -33.02 -34.85
N ASN A 616 -0.77 -34.32 -34.92
CA ASN A 616 -0.26 -35.13 -33.82
C ASN A 616 -1.12 -35.10 -32.54
N ASN A 617 -2.44 -34.97 -32.67
CA ASN A 617 -3.34 -35.09 -31.52
C ASN A 617 -3.64 -36.58 -31.24
N GLY A 618 -3.73 -36.97 -29.97
CA GLY A 618 -3.77 -38.38 -29.57
C GLY A 618 -5.02 -39.14 -30.01
N ALA A 619 -6.20 -38.67 -29.59
CA ALA A 619 -7.49 -39.32 -29.86
C ALA A 619 -8.08 -38.92 -31.22
N GLY A 620 -7.74 -37.73 -31.72
CA GLY A 620 -8.15 -37.23 -33.03
C GLY A 620 -7.94 -35.72 -33.13
N ASP A 621 -8.14 -35.15 -34.30
CA ASP A 621 -7.98 -33.70 -34.48
C ASP A 621 -9.19 -32.92 -33.97
N VAL A 622 -10.38 -33.37 -34.34
CA VAL A 622 -11.67 -32.75 -33.98
C VAL A 622 -12.63 -33.80 -33.45
N PHE A 623 -13.26 -33.50 -32.31
CA PHE A 623 -14.44 -34.20 -31.80
C PHE A 623 -15.66 -33.27 -31.88
N GLU A 624 -16.77 -33.76 -32.42
CA GLU A 624 -18.04 -33.02 -32.50
C GLU A 624 -19.19 -33.92 -32.03
N ASP A 625 -19.92 -33.45 -31.02
CA ASP A 625 -21.17 -34.05 -30.56
C ASP A 625 -22.23 -32.96 -30.41
N ALA A 626 -23.15 -32.88 -31.37
CA ALA A 626 -24.26 -31.92 -31.33
C ALA A 626 -25.26 -32.20 -30.19
N GLY A 627 -25.17 -33.35 -29.51
CA GLY A 627 -26.10 -33.76 -28.47
C GLY A 627 -27.54 -33.81 -28.98
N THR A 628 -28.45 -33.15 -28.26
CA THR A 628 -29.89 -33.07 -28.63
C THR A 628 -30.23 -31.85 -29.49
N CYS A 629 -29.24 -31.04 -29.86
CA CYS A 629 -29.46 -29.81 -30.60
C CYS A 629 -29.80 -30.09 -32.07
N VAL A 630 -30.82 -29.40 -32.60
CA VAL A 630 -31.24 -29.51 -34.00
C VAL A 630 -30.73 -28.30 -34.77
N PHE A 631 -29.68 -28.51 -35.57
CA PHE A 631 -29.14 -27.47 -36.45
C PHE A 631 -29.71 -27.66 -37.86
N ASN A 632 -30.37 -26.62 -38.39
CA ASN A 632 -30.83 -26.61 -39.78
C ASN A 632 -29.60 -26.47 -40.69
N ASN A 633 -29.05 -27.61 -41.07
CA ASN A 633 -27.84 -27.71 -41.86
C ASN A 633 -28.12 -27.23 -43.30
N THR A 634 -28.03 -25.93 -43.54
CA THR A 634 -28.29 -25.37 -44.88
C THR A 634 -27.04 -25.28 -45.74
N ASN A 635 -25.83 -25.58 -45.24
CA ASN A 635 -24.59 -25.45 -46.02
C ASN A 635 -23.47 -26.41 -45.61
N ASN A 636 -23.68 -27.74 -45.61
CA ASN A 636 -22.53 -28.65 -45.64
C ASN A 636 -22.79 -29.95 -46.42
N THR A 637 -22.38 -29.96 -47.70
CA THR A 637 -22.18 -31.18 -48.52
C THR A 637 -20.71 -31.61 -48.52
N GLY A 638 -19.96 -31.34 -47.45
CA GLY A 638 -18.64 -31.92 -47.21
C GLY A 638 -18.80 -33.31 -46.58
N THR A 639 -18.63 -34.36 -47.37
CA THR A 639 -18.56 -35.75 -46.87
C THR A 639 -17.48 -35.91 -45.81
N ALA A 640 -17.83 -36.56 -44.70
CA ALA A 640 -16.92 -36.96 -43.63
C ALA A 640 -15.70 -37.74 -44.16
N PRO A 641 -14.46 -37.39 -43.79
CA PRO A 641 -13.31 -38.23 -44.05
C PRO A 641 -13.24 -39.31 -42.97
N THR A 642 -13.71 -40.50 -43.29
CA THR A 642 -13.35 -41.70 -42.55
C THR A 642 -11.98 -42.19 -43.01
N GLY A 643 -11.04 -42.32 -42.07
CA GLY A 643 -9.84 -43.15 -42.21
C GLY A 643 -8.68 -42.51 -42.97
N GLY A 644 -7.58 -42.27 -42.26
CA GLY A 644 -6.44 -41.51 -42.73
C GLY A 644 -5.62 -42.13 -43.87
N VAL A 645 -4.95 -41.26 -44.62
CA VAL A 645 -3.69 -41.50 -45.33
C VAL A 645 -2.97 -40.16 -45.48
N ASN A 646 -1.68 -40.12 -45.15
CA ASN A 646 -0.73 -39.06 -45.50
C ASN A 646 -0.79 -38.74 -47.01
N SER A 647 -1.03 -37.48 -47.40
CA SER A 647 -0.73 -37.05 -48.77
C SER A 647 -0.43 -35.56 -48.86
N THR A 648 0.85 -35.27 -49.05
CA THR A 648 1.41 -34.04 -49.63
C THR A 648 0.86 -33.80 -51.05
N GLY A 649 0.28 -32.63 -51.32
CA GLY A 649 -0.13 -32.25 -52.67
C GLY A 649 -0.69 -30.83 -52.76
N SER A 650 0.16 -29.89 -53.18
CA SER A 650 -0.15 -28.49 -53.42
C SER A 650 -0.85 -28.27 -54.77
N VAL A 651 -1.92 -27.48 -54.78
CA VAL A 651 -2.54 -26.89 -55.99
C VAL A 651 -2.95 -25.44 -55.66
N PRO A 652 -2.81 -24.45 -56.58
CA PRO A 652 -2.75 -23.03 -56.23
C PRO A 652 -4.12 -22.34 -56.16
N MET A 653 -4.25 -21.40 -55.21
CA MET A 653 -5.36 -20.45 -55.08
C MET A 653 -5.31 -19.33 -56.14
N PRO A 654 -6.46 -18.72 -56.49
CA PRO A 654 -6.51 -17.43 -57.16
C PRO A 654 -6.44 -16.24 -56.17
N ALA A 655 -5.51 -15.33 -56.48
CA ALA A 655 -5.36 -13.91 -56.15
C ALA A 655 -6.05 -13.30 -54.91
N ALA A 656 -5.20 -12.82 -54.00
CA ALA A 656 -5.50 -11.94 -52.87
C ALA A 656 -6.03 -10.55 -53.28
N LEU A 657 -6.98 -10.03 -52.51
CA LEU A 657 -7.33 -8.61 -52.46
C LEU A 657 -6.27 -7.87 -51.62
N THR A 658 -5.52 -7.01 -52.28
CA THR A 658 -4.47 -6.16 -51.70
C THR A 658 -5.08 -5.02 -50.88
N ALA A 659 -4.74 -4.96 -49.59
CA ALA A 659 -4.88 -3.75 -48.78
C ALA A 659 -3.71 -2.80 -49.07
N ASN A 660 -4.00 -1.56 -49.45
CA ASN A 660 -3.01 -0.49 -49.61
C ASN A 660 -2.68 0.11 -48.23
N PRO A 661 -1.41 0.15 -47.79
CA PRO A 661 -1.01 1.00 -46.68
C PRO A 661 -0.69 2.41 -47.19
N VAL A 662 -1.39 3.41 -46.66
CA VAL A 662 -0.97 4.82 -46.80
C VAL A 662 0.13 5.07 -45.78
N GLN A 663 1.39 5.08 -46.25
CA GLN A 663 2.52 5.61 -45.48
C GLN A 663 2.48 7.14 -45.52
N GLY A 664 2.33 7.77 -44.35
CA GLY A 664 2.59 9.19 -44.13
C GLY A 664 3.73 9.35 -43.14
N THR A 665 4.92 9.66 -43.62
CA THR A 665 6.09 10.03 -42.81
C THR A 665 5.99 11.51 -42.44
N LEU A 666 5.94 11.87 -41.16
CA LEU A 666 6.19 13.25 -40.72
C LEU A 666 7.08 13.31 -39.48
N GLN A 667 8.03 14.23 -39.56
CA GLN A 667 9.25 14.36 -38.78
C GLN A 667 9.02 14.86 -37.35
N GLN A 668 9.89 14.39 -36.44
CA GLN A 668 10.13 14.98 -35.12
C GLN A 668 10.48 16.47 -35.24
N ARG A 669 9.81 17.30 -34.44
CA ARG A 669 10.33 18.58 -33.96
C ARG A 669 9.95 18.77 -32.50
N ASN A 670 10.96 18.76 -31.63
CA ASN A 670 10.86 19.23 -30.25
C ASN A 670 10.79 20.77 -30.25
N SER A 671 9.72 21.32 -29.70
CA SER A 671 9.68 22.74 -29.31
C SER A 671 8.72 22.92 -28.14
N PHE A 672 9.26 23.39 -27.01
CA PHE A 672 8.52 23.83 -25.84
C PHE A 672 7.69 25.08 -26.16
N TYR A 673 6.39 25.07 -25.83
CA TYR A 673 5.53 26.25 -25.84
C TYR A 673 5.06 26.56 -24.42
N SER A 674 5.32 27.78 -23.94
CA SER A 674 4.53 28.40 -22.87
C SER A 674 3.29 29.04 -23.51
N GLY A 675 2.09 28.60 -23.14
CA GLY A 675 0.85 29.14 -23.68
C GLY A 675 -0.28 29.13 -22.64
N THR A 676 -1.12 30.17 -22.68
CA THR A 676 -2.34 30.29 -21.88
C THR A 676 -3.42 29.39 -22.46
N VAL A 677 -3.92 28.42 -21.68
CA VAL A 677 -5.05 27.57 -22.09
C VAL A 677 -6.36 28.33 -21.86
N ARG A 678 -7.12 28.59 -22.93
CA ARG A 678 -8.49 29.13 -22.87
C ARG A 678 -9.48 28.01 -23.11
N PHE A 679 -10.34 27.74 -22.14
CA PHE A 679 -11.47 26.81 -22.31
C PHE A 679 -12.67 27.56 -22.91
N ILE A 680 -13.21 27.04 -24.02
CA ILE A 680 -14.47 27.52 -24.62
C ILE A 680 -15.51 26.43 -24.34
N PRO A 681 -16.61 26.70 -23.61
CA PRO A 681 -17.64 25.71 -23.39
C PRO A 681 -18.31 25.34 -24.72
N ALA A 682 -18.53 24.04 -24.93
CA ALA A 682 -19.33 23.54 -26.04
C ALA A 682 -20.76 24.09 -25.91
N THR A 683 -21.26 24.72 -26.98
CA THR A 683 -22.61 25.30 -27.03
C THR A 683 -23.66 24.22 -26.76
N GLY A 684 -24.39 24.32 -25.64
CA GLY A 684 -25.55 23.46 -25.38
C GLY A 684 -25.87 23.12 -23.92
N ILE A 685 -25.03 23.48 -22.94
CA ILE A 685 -25.31 23.17 -21.52
C ILE A 685 -26.13 24.30 -20.89
N VAL A 686 -27.39 24.01 -20.56
CA VAL A 686 -28.30 24.92 -19.85
C VAL A 686 -27.90 24.96 -18.36
N SER A 687 -27.67 26.16 -17.83
CA SER A 687 -26.86 26.46 -16.64
C SER A 687 -27.42 26.10 -15.26
N ASN A 688 -28.39 25.20 -15.12
CA ASN A 688 -29.12 25.06 -13.84
C ASN A 688 -28.86 23.77 -13.03
N HIS A 689 -27.91 22.91 -13.42
CA HIS A 689 -27.57 21.70 -12.64
C HIS A 689 -26.08 21.30 -12.68
N ALA A 690 -25.16 22.26 -12.62
CA ALA A 690 -23.74 21.96 -12.39
C ALA A 690 -23.39 22.22 -10.91
N THR A 691 -23.23 21.17 -10.11
CA THR A 691 -22.60 21.24 -8.78
C THR A 691 -21.13 20.80 -8.89
N SER A 692 -20.27 21.26 -7.98
CA SER A 692 -18.80 21.06 -8.03
C SER A 692 -18.32 19.60 -8.06
N ASN A 693 -19.22 18.62 -7.97
CA ASN A 693 -18.93 17.19 -8.00
C ASN A 693 -19.04 16.56 -9.40
N ARG A 694 -19.33 17.34 -10.45
CA ARG A 694 -19.44 16.82 -11.83
C ARG A 694 -18.81 17.78 -12.83
N PHE A 695 -17.49 17.70 -13.00
CA PHE A 695 -16.86 18.24 -14.20
C PHE A 695 -15.70 17.36 -14.67
N VAL A 696 -16.04 16.25 -15.33
CA VAL A 696 -15.10 15.54 -16.20
C VAL A 696 -15.30 16.10 -17.61
N ALA A 697 -14.38 16.97 -18.06
CA ALA A 697 -14.36 17.43 -19.44
C ALA A 697 -13.44 16.52 -20.27
N ILE A 698 -13.99 15.45 -20.82
CA ILE A 698 -13.32 14.66 -21.88
C ILE A 698 -13.33 15.52 -23.14
N THR A 699 -12.18 16.11 -23.51
CA THR A 699 -12.03 16.74 -24.83
C THR A 699 -11.24 15.81 -25.74
N GLY A 700 -11.96 15.05 -26.56
CA GLY A 700 -11.35 14.25 -27.63
C GLY A 700 -10.97 15.14 -28.82
N THR A 701 -9.70 15.10 -29.23
CA THR A 701 -9.32 15.47 -30.60
C THR A 701 -8.55 14.31 -31.24
N THR A 702 -8.71 14.15 -32.55
CA THR A 702 -8.44 12.95 -33.34
C THR A 702 -6.96 12.63 -33.59
N SER A 703 -6.01 12.96 -32.70
CA SER A 703 -4.60 12.61 -32.93
C SER A 703 -3.68 12.53 -31.69
N GLY A 704 -4.17 12.10 -30.53
CA GLY A 704 -3.37 11.94 -29.31
C GLY A 704 -4.22 12.26 -28.09
N VAL A 705 -4.34 11.32 -27.16
CA VAL A 705 -5.34 11.37 -26.11
C VAL A 705 -4.73 12.06 -24.90
N VAL A 706 -4.82 13.38 -24.82
CA VAL A 706 -4.58 14.06 -23.53
C VAL A 706 -5.81 13.82 -22.66
N GLN A 707 -5.73 12.86 -21.74
CA GLN A 707 -6.73 12.70 -20.69
C GLN A 707 -6.53 13.81 -19.65
N LEU A 708 -7.39 14.83 -19.72
CA LEU A 708 -7.45 15.86 -18.69
C LEU A 708 -8.44 15.42 -17.59
N THR A 709 -7.92 14.77 -16.56
CA THR A 709 -8.69 14.48 -15.36
C THR A 709 -8.50 15.63 -14.37
N LEU A 710 -9.51 16.49 -14.25
CA LEU A 710 -9.55 17.54 -13.24
C LEU A 710 -10.02 16.92 -11.92
N PHE A 711 -9.08 16.68 -11.01
CA PHE A 711 -9.38 16.20 -9.65
C PHE A 711 -9.83 17.37 -8.77
N THR A 712 -10.86 17.16 -7.97
CA THR A 712 -11.33 18.16 -7.00
C THR A 712 -10.44 18.10 -5.75
N GLY A 713 -9.64 19.15 -5.52
CA GLY A 713 -8.67 19.25 -4.41
C GLY A 713 -7.63 20.38 -4.62
N GLN A 714 -6.51 20.36 -3.89
CA GLN A 714 -5.40 21.33 -4.02
C GLN A 714 -4.42 21.05 -5.19
N TYR A 715 -4.60 19.94 -5.91
CA TYR A 715 -3.68 19.51 -6.96
C TYR A 715 -4.44 19.16 -8.24
N ALA A 716 -3.95 19.62 -9.39
CA ALA A 716 -4.32 19.07 -10.69
C ALA A 716 -3.16 18.22 -11.22
N TYR A 717 -3.53 17.06 -11.74
CA TYR A 717 -2.63 16.11 -12.37
C TYR A 717 -2.93 16.09 -13.87
N MET A 718 -1.91 16.30 -14.70
CA MET A 718 -2.04 16.12 -16.14
C MET A 718 -1.22 14.91 -16.56
N TYR A 719 -1.90 13.92 -17.14
CA TYR A 719 -1.27 12.76 -17.76
C TYR A 719 -1.03 13.04 -19.25
N SER A 720 0.17 12.73 -19.71
CA SER A 720 0.49 12.65 -21.12
C SER A 720 0.68 11.19 -21.53
N ASP A 721 0.37 10.86 -22.79
CA ASP A 721 0.62 9.55 -23.40
C ASP A 721 2.10 9.11 -23.33
N SER A 722 3.02 10.02 -22.97
CA SER A 722 4.44 9.73 -22.72
C SER A 722 4.78 9.30 -21.29
N GLY A 723 3.80 9.13 -20.41
CA GLY A 723 4.01 8.77 -19.00
C GLY A 723 4.61 9.90 -18.15
N VAL A 724 4.62 11.14 -18.65
CA VAL A 724 5.07 12.31 -17.89
C VAL A 724 3.88 12.92 -17.19
N LEU A 725 3.92 12.89 -15.85
CA LEU A 725 2.96 13.54 -14.96
C LEU A 725 3.40 14.98 -14.69
N HIS A 726 2.54 15.95 -14.99
CA HIS A 726 2.71 17.32 -14.52
C HIS A 726 1.80 17.56 -13.32
N ILE A 727 2.40 17.92 -12.18
CA ILE A 727 1.69 18.29 -10.95
C ILE A 727 1.55 19.81 -10.91
N ILE A 728 0.31 20.30 -10.87
CA ILE A 728 -0.01 21.71 -10.70
C ILE A 728 -0.62 21.87 -9.31
N THR A 729 0.10 22.54 -8.42
CA THR A 729 -0.39 22.88 -7.07
C THR A 729 -1.21 24.16 -7.13
N PHE A 730 -2.45 24.15 -6.63
CA PHE A 730 -3.25 25.35 -6.46
C PHE A 730 -3.06 25.91 -5.05
N SER A 731 -2.52 27.12 -4.96
CA SER A 731 -2.55 27.91 -3.72
C SER A 731 -3.97 28.45 -3.51
N LEU A 732 -4.61 28.09 -2.40
CA LEU A 732 -5.92 28.64 -1.99
C LEU A 732 -5.86 30.12 -1.54
N SER A 733 -4.75 30.83 -1.79
CA SER A 733 -4.61 32.23 -1.37
C SER A 733 -5.44 33.24 -2.18
N SER A 734 -6.11 32.81 -3.27
CA SER A 734 -7.02 33.69 -4.02
C SER A 734 -8.47 33.21 -3.93
N ASN A 735 -9.23 33.87 -3.06
CA ASN A 735 -10.69 33.88 -3.07
C ASN A 735 -11.22 34.47 -4.40
N SER A 736 -11.20 33.71 -5.50
CA SER A 736 -12.13 33.88 -6.63
C SER A 736 -11.91 32.81 -7.70
N LEU A 737 -12.72 31.75 -7.66
CA LEU A 737 -13.20 31.11 -8.88
C LEU A 737 -14.68 31.50 -8.99
N ALA A 738 -14.93 32.75 -9.36
CA ALA A 738 -16.24 33.15 -9.87
C ALA A 738 -16.28 32.72 -11.34
N MET A 739 -17.09 31.70 -11.65
CA MET A 739 -17.45 31.35 -13.01
C MET A 739 -18.77 32.06 -13.33
N ASP A 740 -18.71 33.05 -14.23
CA ASP A 740 -19.83 33.46 -15.08
C ASP A 740 -19.69 32.75 -16.43
#